data_AF-A0A7C5ZE55-F1
#
_entry.id   AF-A0A7C5ZE55-F1
#
_cell.length_a   1.000
_cell.length_b   1.000
_cell.length_c   1.000
_cell.angle_alpha   90.00
_cell.angle_beta   90.00
_cell.angle_gamma   90.00
#
_symmetry.space_group_name_H-M   'P 1'
#
loop_
_entity.id
_entity.type
_entity.pdbx_description
1 polymer ?
#
loop_
_entity_poly.entity_id
_entity_poly.type
_entity_poly.pdbx_seq_one_letter_code
_entity_poly.pdbx_strand_id
1 'polypeptide(L)'
;MIAPIAPPRWLAGEPTLMAVDVADSRTGPDQDRLEPLADRAQPRRRGVTWRSVLVGSLLAVLVCGLSPVNDYVVANSFLVGSYLPVVVVVSFFLLVVVFNALLYRFIPRQALQTPELAVILLMTLVACSLPGQGWLRSFLPLLVAPFQHGKSNQVFWNAFVNLHLPGWLFPVQSIPEGRNSDIVHFFYTRLEPGRAVPYAAWVLPLLGWGVFIAALFATLVALAWLVRQQWGVNERLAFPLAQLQFSLIEQPEPGRCLNSLFRSRSFWIALAGVFLVHSVGSLHDYWPKKFPQIPLEYDLSGVMSQPPWSYLPAHVKRASLFFTFLGVVYFIQARTAFSMWSIYLIMQLVGTYMRWRMQSDVTTAAWRDQHLGSAIVYLIGIIWVGRLYWASVLRNAFGLSDATGSLRGASTRHRGAVFIAIAGVLVMFAWLCLMQLSVWVAALIIFFLLLPHIVTARIVAETGMPFIRSVTTMMQFSTNLPATALSGRDMFFTGVFTINGANTTRESLLAYTLHGMRNIDLAGGDERRERTGLALVIVWTLLLGFFVATWSSLWCYYSYATPISHSRSSEEVSINSHGLYVLPREELVDPMTRWAEKRFPPKTHDPLVHFGLGLGITAGLQVAAWRWPWWPFVPVGYVASTAQF
;
A
#
# COMPACT_ATOMS: atom_id res chain seq x y z
N MET A 1 67.17 -0.65 31.13
CA MET A 1 66.27 0.44 31.56
C MET A 1 64.94 0.25 30.86
N ILE A 2 63.90 0.02 31.67
CA ILE A 2 62.45 0.04 31.41
C ILE A 2 61.90 -1.05 30.47
N ALA A 3 61.21 -1.99 31.12
CA ALA A 3 60.44 -3.10 30.60
C ALA A 3 59.01 -2.68 30.20
N PRO A 4 58.32 -3.43 29.32
CA PRO A 4 56.86 -3.36 29.17
C PRO A 4 56.14 -4.41 30.03
N ILE A 5 55.06 -3.95 30.67
CA ILE A 5 54.23 -4.66 31.65
C ILE A 5 53.23 -5.60 30.94
N ALA A 6 53.08 -6.82 31.46
CA ALA A 6 52.19 -7.87 30.97
C ALA A 6 50.73 -7.74 31.49
N PRO A 7 49.72 -8.20 30.73
CA PRO A 7 48.35 -8.36 31.21
C PRO A 7 48.10 -9.73 31.91
N PRO A 8 47.00 -9.88 32.70
CA PRO A 8 46.90 -10.91 33.74
C PRO A 8 46.36 -12.30 33.32
N ARG A 9 46.81 -13.26 34.12
CA ARG A 9 46.53 -14.71 34.24
C ARG A 9 45.05 -15.13 34.17
N TRP A 10 44.70 -15.97 33.18
CA TRP A 10 43.61 -16.96 33.27
C TRP A 10 43.64 -18.05 32.17
N LEU A 11 44.84 -18.45 31.73
CA LEU A 11 45.02 -19.60 30.82
C LEU A 11 46.13 -20.52 31.35
N ALA A 12 45.79 -21.42 32.27
CA ALA A 12 46.55 -22.63 32.56
C ALA A 12 45.71 -23.56 33.45
N GLY A 13 45.28 -24.68 32.88
CA GLY A 13 44.57 -25.75 33.57
C GLY A 13 44.43 -26.94 32.63
N GLU A 14 45.46 -27.77 32.56
CA GLU A 14 45.43 -29.09 31.92
C GLU A 14 44.65 -30.10 32.79
N PRO A 15 44.09 -31.17 32.18
CA PRO A 15 43.17 -32.08 32.85
C PRO A 15 43.90 -33.23 33.56
N THR A 16 43.52 -33.53 34.80
CA THR A 16 43.96 -34.73 35.53
C THR A 16 42.91 -35.84 35.33
N LEU A 17 43.28 -36.90 34.61
CA LEU A 17 42.52 -38.14 34.50
C LEU A 17 42.70 -38.96 35.78
N MET A 18 41.63 -39.16 36.55
CA MET A 18 41.53 -40.22 37.54
C MET A 18 40.55 -41.29 37.06
N ALA A 19 41.08 -42.51 36.99
CA ALA A 19 40.34 -43.72 36.70
C ALA A 19 39.26 -43.98 37.76
N VAL A 20 38.08 -44.39 37.32
CA VAL A 20 37.03 -44.96 38.19
C VAL A 20 36.67 -46.33 37.63
N ASP A 21 36.67 -47.29 38.55
CA ASP A 21 36.46 -48.72 38.37
C ASP A 21 35.18 -49.10 37.62
N VAL A 22 35.31 -50.15 36.80
CA VAL A 22 34.22 -50.90 36.20
C VAL A 22 33.80 -51.99 37.18
N ALA A 23 32.61 -51.88 37.75
CA ALA A 23 31.91 -53.01 38.36
C ALA A 23 30.41 -52.94 38.09
N ASP A 24 29.92 -54.08 37.64
CA ASP A 24 28.62 -54.41 37.06
C ASP A 24 27.51 -54.49 38.13
N SER A 25 26.34 -53.88 37.89
CA SER A 25 25.05 -54.44 38.35
C SER A 25 23.86 -53.75 37.67
N ARG A 26 23.12 -54.56 36.91
CA ARG A 26 21.84 -54.25 36.27
C ARG A 26 20.73 -54.11 37.34
N THR A 27 19.83 -53.12 37.21
CA THR A 27 18.34 -53.24 37.29
C THR A 27 17.64 -51.88 37.46
N GLY A 28 16.63 -51.59 36.61
CA GLY A 28 15.53 -50.65 36.90
C GLY A 28 15.53 -49.29 36.15
N PRO A 29 14.48 -48.93 35.39
CA PRO A 29 14.39 -47.66 34.67
C PRO A 29 13.55 -46.63 35.45
N ASP A 30 14.18 -45.64 36.07
CA ASP A 30 13.49 -44.38 36.38
C ASP A 30 13.78 -43.38 35.25
N GLN A 31 12.90 -43.43 34.24
CA GLN A 31 12.74 -42.32 33.31
C GLN A 31 12.12 -41.16 34.08
N ASP A 32 12.97 -40.33 34.68
CA ASP A 32 12.60 -38.98 35.04
C ASP A 32 12.10 -38.28 33.77
N ARG A 33 10.78 -38.17 33.70
CA ARG A 33 10.08 -37.36 32.72
C ARG A 33 10.59 -35.94 32.87
N LEU A 34 11.41 -35.50 31.92
CA LEU A 34 11.50 -34.10 31.56
C LEU A 34 10.09 -33.68 31.13
N GLU A 35 9.27 -33.24 32.09
CA GLU A 35 8.08 -32.47 31.80
C GLU A 35 8.53 -31.31 30.91
N PRO A 36 8.01 -31.18 29.68
CA PRO A 36 8.25 -29.96 28.94
C PRO A 36 7.69 -28.83 29.79
N LEU A 37 8.49 -27.80 30.02
CA LEU A 37 8.04 -26.51 30.54
C LEU A 37 6.89 -26.06 29.64
N ALA A 38 5.67 -26.48 29.98
CA ALA A 38 4.46 -25.95 29.43
C ALA A 38 4.50 -24.49 29.84
N ASP A 39 4.85 -23.65 28.88
CA ASP A 39 4.57 -22.22 28.92
C ASP A 39 3.25 -22.06 29.65
N ARG A 40 3.27 -21.35 30.79
CA ARG A 40 2.05 -20.89 31.44
C ARG A 40 1.36 -19.96 30.45
N ALA A 41 0.63 -20.55 29.51
CA ALA A 41 -0.09 -19.85 28.48
C ALA A 41 -1.15 -19.04 29.21
N GLN A 42 -0.87 -17.75 29.40
CA GLN A 42 -1.91 -16.79 29.78
C GLN A 42 -3.10 -17.06 28.84
N PRO A 43 -4.34 -17.17 29.36
CA PRO A 43 -5.49 -17.48 28.53
C PRO A 43 -5.57 -16.46 27.41
N ARG A 44 -5.33 -16.91 26.17
CA ARG A 44 -5.33 -16.05 24.97
C ARG A 44 -6.70 -15.40 24.85
N ARG A 45 -6.76 -14.09 25.13
CA ARG A 45 -8.00 -13.32 25.08
C ARG A 45 -8.42 -13.12 23.63
N ARG A 46 -9.73 -13.15 23.39
CA ARG A 46 -10.32 -12.91 22.07
C ARG A 46 -10.13 -11.45 21.64
N GLY A 47 -9.70 -11.21 20.40
CA GLY A 47 -9.58 -9.87 19.82
C GLY A 47 -10.87 -9.40 19.15
N VAL A 48 -11.65 -10.33 18.58
CA VAL A 48 -12.96 -10.00 18.00
C VAL A 48 -14.01 -9.98 19.10
N THR A 49 -14.33 -8.78 19.58
CA THR A 49 -15.33 -8.51 20.61
C THR A 49 -16.29 -7.45 20.10
N TRP A 50 -17.48 -7.36 20.68
CA TRP A 50 -18.43 -6.30 20.28
C TRP A 50 -17.83 -4.89 20.48
N ARG A 51 -16.94 -4.73 21.48
CA ARG A 51 -16.22 -3.48 21.77
C ARG A 51 -15.24 -3.13 20.65
N SER A 52 -14.42 -4.09 20.20
CA SER A 52 -13.49 -3.84 19.10
C SER A 52 -14.22 -3.57 17.78
N VAL A 53 -15.32 -4.27 17.52
CA VAL A 53 -16.16 -4.03 16.34
C VAL A 53 -16.83 -2.65 16.39
N LEU A 54 -17.35 -2.23 17.55
CA LEU A 54 -17.97 -0.92 17.70
C LEU A 54 -16.96 0.21 17.49
N VAL A 55 -15.84 0.19 18.21
CA VAL A 55 -14.81 1.24 18.13
C VAL A 55 -14.17 1.25 16.74
N GLY A 56 -13.88 0.09 16.17
CA GLY A 56 -13.37 -0.02 14.80
C GLY A 56 -14.36 0.48 13.75
N SER A 57 -15.67 0.26 13.94
CA SER A 57 -16.71 0.82 13.07
C SER A 57 -16.77 2.35 13.16
N LEU A 58 -16.68 2.91 14.37
CA LEU A 58 -16.64 4.37 14.57
C LEU A 58 -15.41 4.99 13.90
N LEU A 59 -14.23 4.38 14.04
CA LEU A 59 -13.03 4.85 13.34
C LEU A 59 -13.12 4.68 11.83
N ALA A 60 -13.73 3.60 11.33
CA ALA A 60 -13.96 3.43 9.90
C ALA A 60 -14.89 4.52 9.34
N VAL A 61 -15.97 4.86 10.06
CA VAL A 61 -16.88 5.98 9.73
C VAL A 61 -16.13 7.31 9.75
N LEU A 62 -15.30 7.55 10.78
CA LEU A 62 -14.49 8.76 10.88
C LEU A 62 -13.53 8.89 9.69
N VAL A 63 -12.76 7.85 9.38
CA VAL A 63 -11.80 7.83 8.26
C VAL A 63 -12.52 8.05 6.93
N CYS A 64 -13.57 7.27 6.66
CA CYS A 64 -14.29 7.32 5.39
C CYS A 64 -15.11 8.60 5.21
N GLY A 65 -15.67 9.13 6.30
CA GLY A 65 -16.47 10.35 6.28
C GLY A 65 -15.62 11.61 6.21
N LEU A 66 -14.54 11.69 6.97
CA LEU A 66 -13.72 12.90 7.10
C LEU A 66 -12.70 13.06 5.97
N SER A 67 -12.16 11.96 5.42
CA SER A 67 -11.08 12.05 4.41
C SER A 67 -11.50 12.82 3.16
N PRO A 68 -12.67 12.57 2.52
CA PRO A 68 -13.08 13.37 1.36
C PRO A 68 -13.26 14.86 1.68
N VAL A 69 -13.77 15.17 2.88
CA VAL A 69 -13.95 16.57 3.32
C VAL A 69 -12.60 17.24 3.52
N ASN A 70 -11.68 16.60 4.25
CA ASN A 70 -10.34 17.12 4.49
C ASN A 70 -9.55 17.29 3.18
N ASP A 71 -9.57 16.26 2.34
CA ASP A 71 -8.67 16.15 1.19
C ASP A 71 -9.14 17.00 0.00
N TYR A 72 -10.46 17.16 -0.17
CA TYR A 72 -11.03 17.85 -1.33
C TYR A 72 -11.55 19.24 -1.01
N VAL A 73 -12.20 19.40 0.15
CA VAL A 73 -12.87 20.66 0.52
C VAL A 73 -11.93 21.54 1.35
N VAL A 74 -11.38 21.02 2.44
CA VAL A 74 -10.44 21.79 3.28
C VAL A 74 -9.07 21.88 2.61
N ALA A 75 -8.70 20.89 1.80
CA ALA A 75 -7.42 20.78 1.08
C ALA A 75 -6.18 20.80 1.99
N ASN A 76 -6.30 20.24 3.20
CA ASN A 76 -5.17 20.00 4.10
C ASN A 76 -4.29 18.83 3.61
N SER A 77 -3.20 18.56 4.33
CA SER A 77 -2.44 17.31 4.20
C SER A 77 -3.39 16.10 4.18
N PHE A 78 -3.16 15.18 3.24
CA PHE A 78 -4.05 14.04 3.04
C PHE A 78 -4.11 13.18 4.32
N LEU A 79 -5.33 12.92 4.81
CA LEU A 79 -5.52 12.09 6.01
C LEU A 79 -5.09 10.65 5.75
N VAL A 80 -5.38 10.18 4.54
CA VAL A 80 -4.94 8.91 3.99
C VAL A 80 -4.18 9.19 2.69
N GLY A 81 -2.95 8.71 2.62
CA GLY A 81 -2.11 8.92 1.44
C GLY A 81 -0.77 8.19 1.48
N SER A 82 -0.64 7.20 2.37
CA SER A 82 0.58 6.45 2.63
C SER A 82 0.25 5.20 3.44
N TYR A 83 1.16 4.24 3.51
CA TYR A 83 1.07 3.06 4.37
C TYR A 83 1.28 3.34 5.86
N LEU A 84 1.51 4.61 6.22
CA LEU A 84 1.45 5.11 7.58
C LEU A 84 0.44 6.28 7.64
N PRO A 85 -0.88 6.01 7.50
CA PRO A 85 -1.88 7.06 7.42
C PRO A 85 -1.86 7.93 8.67
N VAL A 86 -1.87 9.25 8.49
CA VAL A 86 -1.86 10.22 9.60
C VAL A 86 -3.08 10.01 10.49
N VAL A 87 -4.25 9.75 9.88
CA VAL A 87 -5.48 9.47 10.63
C VAL A 87 -5.33 8.28 11.56
N VAL A 88 -4.65 7.20 11.13
CA VAL A 88 -4.41 6.01 11.97
C VAL A 88 -3.49 6.36 13.13
N VAL A 89 -2.37 7.05 12.88
CA VAL A 89 -1.42 7.40 13.95
C VAL A 89 -2.07 8.30 14.99
N VAL A 90 -2.78 9.35 14.56
CA VAL A 90 -3.44 10.30 15.45
C VAL A 90 -4.62 9.66 16.19
N SER A 91 -5.47 8.90 15.50
CA SER A 91 -6.62 8.25 16.13
C SER A 91 -6.17 7.22 17.16
N PHE A 92 -5.10 6.46 16.89
CA PHE A 92 -4.55 5.49 17.84
C PHE A 92 -3.82 6.16 19.00
N PHE A 93 -3.09 7.26 18.75
CA PHE A 93 -2.52 8.05 19.83
C PHE A 93 -3.60 8.52 20.80
N LEU A 94 -4.68 9.12 20.30
CA LEU A 94 -5.81 9.54 21.13
C LEU A 94 -6.51 8.35 21.80
N LEU A 95 -6.78 7.27 21.06
CA LEU A 95 -7.43 6.07 21.58
C LEU A 95 -6.62 5.46 22.73
N VAL A 96 -5.30 5.34 22.61
CA VAL A 96 -4.46 4.67 23.61
C VAL A 96 -4.08 5.61 24.75
N VAL A 97 -3.55 6.80 24.44
CA VAL A 97 -2.99 7.72 25.43
C VAL A 97 -4.08 8.48 26.19
N VAL A 98 -5.19 8.81 25.54
CA VAL A 98 -6.29 9.52 26.18
C VAL A 98 -7.33 8.51 26.66
N PHE A 99 -8.06 7.87 25.75
CA PHE A 99 -9.23 7.09 26.14
C PHE A 99 -8.88 5.82 26.92
N ASN A 100 -7.96 5.00 26.41
CA ASN A 100 -7.64 3.72 27.03
C ASN A 100 -6.85 3.89 28.34
N ALA A 101 -5.94 4.87 28.41
CA ALA A 101 -5.25 5.20 29.65
C ALA A 101 -6.21 5.64 30.77
N LEU A 102 -7.23 6.45 30.44
CA LEU A 102 -8.29 6.83 31.38
C LEU A 102 -9.11 5.60 31.81
N LEU A 103 -9.43 4.68 30.89
CA LEU A 103 -10.09 3.42 31.24
C LEU A 103 -9.23 2.58 32.19
N TYR A 104 -7.93 2.43 31.95
CA TYR A 104 -7.03 1.75 32.88
C TYR A 104 -6.97 2.43 34.25
N ARG A 105 -7.07 3.76 34.30
CA ARG A 105 -7.01 4.54 35.54
C ARG A 105 -8.29 4.41 36.38
N PHE A 106 -9.46 4.50 35.75
CA PHE A 106 -10.75 4.64 36.44
C PHE A 106 -11.60 3.38 36.41
N ILE A 107 -11.57 2.61 35.31
CA ILE A 107 -12.43 1.43 35.10
C ILE A 107 -11.62 0.31 34.39
N PRO A 108 -10.57 -0.26 35.02
CA PRO A 108 -9.61 -1.14 34.36
C PRO A 108 -10.22 -2.40 33.74
N ARG A 109 -11.41 -2.83 34.21
CA ARG A 109 -12.16 -3.95 33.64
C ARG A 109 -12.72 -3.65 32.24
N GLN A 110 -12.91 -2.38 31.90
CA GLN A 110 -13.41 -1.94 30.60
C GLN A 110 -12.30 -1.52 29.62
N ALA A 111 -11.03 -1.45 30.09
CA ALA A 111 -9.91 -1.08 29.25
C ALA A 111 -9.69 -2.07 28.10
N LEU A 112 -9.45 -1.52 26.90
CA LEU A 112 -9.21 -2.29 25.69
C LEU A 112 -7.87 -3.02 25.80
N GLN A 113 -7.90 -4.30 25.42
CA GLN A 113 -6.75 -5.18 25.44
C GLN A 113 -6.02 -5.14 24.08
N THR A 114 -4.74 -5.51 24.04
CA THR A 114 -3.95 -5.53 22.79
C THR A 114 -4.62 -6.31 21.64
N PRO A 115 -5.24 -7.48 21.85
CA PRO A 115 -5.99 -8.16 20.78
C PRO A 115 -7.20 -7.36 20.26
N GLU A 116 -7.93 -6.65 21.13
CA GLU A 116 -9.05 -5.79 20.73
C GLU A 116 -8.55 -4.58 19.93
N LEU A 117 -7.46 -3.95 20.39
CA LEU A 117 -6.80 -2.84 19.67
C LEU A 117 -6.24 -3.27 18.31
N ALA A 118 -5.70 -4.49 18.19
CA ALA A 118 -5.21 -5.02 16.92
C ALA A 118 -6.35 -5.23 15.91
N VAL A 119 -7.54 -5.65 16.36
CA VAL A 119 -8.74 -5.74 15.49
C VAL A 119 -9.22 -4.34 15.09
N ILE A 120 -9.28 -3.38 16.02
CA ILE A 120 -9.61 -1.99 15.71
C ILE A 120 -8.62 -1.42 14.68
N LEU A 121 -7.33 -1.75 14.80
CA LEU A 121 -6.28 -1.31 13.89
C LEU A 121 -6.45 -1.91 12.51
N LEU A 122 -6.74 -3.22 12.42
CA LEU A 122 -7.08 -3.89 11.17
C LEU A 122 -8.26 -3.20 10.48
N MET A 123 -9.36 -2.93 11.21
CA MET A 123 -10.53 -2.23 10.67
C MET A 123 -10.16 -0.83 10.16
N THR A 124 -9.38 -0.08 10.94
CA THR A 124 -9.01 1.30 10.56
C THR A 124 -8.11 1.30 9.32
N LEU A 125 -7.12 0.40 9.24
CA LEU A 125 -6.25 0.27 8.07
C LEU A 125 -7.03 -0.19 6.83
N VAL A 126 -7.96 -1.14 6.96
CA VAL A 126 -8.82 -1.56 5.85
C VAL A 126 -9.71 -0.41 5.37
N ALA A 127 -10.27 0.39 6.28
CA ALA A 127 -11.07 1.57 5.92
C ALA A 127 -10.26 2.61 5.13
N CYS A 128 -8.96 2.76 5.41
CA CYS A 128 -8.07 3.65 4.68
C CYS A 128 -7.96 3.30 3.17
N SER A 129 -8.27 2.09 2.72
CA SER A 129 -8.15 1.76 1.29
C SER A 129 -9.27 2.34 0.42
N LEU A 130 -10.25 3.06 0.98
CA LEU A 130 -11.51 3.40 0.31
C LEU A 130 -11.63 4.88 -0.09
N PRO A 131 -11.52 5.86 0.84
CA PRO A 131 -11.91 7.23 0.54
C PRO A 131 -10.92 7.99 -0.34
N GLY A 132 -9.64 7.58 -0.33
CA GLY A 132 -8.55 8.26 -1.02
C GLY A 132 -8.21 7.67 -2.38
N GLN A 133 -6.91 7.66 -2.70
CA GLN A 133 -6.37 7.07 -3.92
C GLN A 133 -6.62 5.56 -4.00
N GLY A 134 -6.88 4.90 -2.86
CA GLY A 134 -7.16 3.47 -2.81
C GLY A 134 -8.38 3.05 -3.63
N TRP A 135 -9.38 3.93 -3.80
CA TRP A 135 -10.48 3.68 -4.72
C TRP A 135 -11.23 4.94 -5.17
N LEU A 136 -11.97 5.59 -4.25
CA LEU A 136 -13.05 6.51 -4.61
C LEU A 136 -12.58 7.84 -5.20
N ARG A 137 -11.34 8.27 -4.93
CA ARG A 137 -10.77 9.51 -5.49
C ARG A 137 -10.80 9.54 -7.00
N SER A 138 -10.52 8.41 -7.64
CA SER A 138 -10.46 8.32 -9.10
C SER A 138 -11.70 7.63 -9.67
N PHE A 139 -12.28 6.69 -8.93
CA PHE A 139 -13.41 5.90 -9.40
C PHE A 139 -14.68 6.73 -9.64
N LEU A 140 -15.09 7.60 -8.71
CA LEU A 140 -16.31 8.40 -8.89
C LEU A 140 -16.19 9.40 -10.05
N PRO A 141 -15.11 10.21 -10.16
CA PRO A 141 -14.88 11.05 -11.33
C PRO A 141 -14.89 10.29 -12.66
N LEU A 142 -14.33 9.09 -12.70
CA LEU A 142 -14.26 8.29 -13.92
C LEU A 142 -15.63 7.97 -14.51
N LEU A 143 -16.68 7.88 -13.70
CA LEU A 143 -18.04 7.60 -14.18
C LEU A 143 -18.70 8.81 -14.84
N VAL A 144 -18.18 10.03 -14.64
CA VAL A 144 -18.72 11.27 -15.24
C VAL A 144 -17.75 11.91 -16.25
N ALA A 145 -16.46 11.62 -16.13
CA ALA A 145 -15.40 12.22 -16.95
C ALA A 145 -15.57 12.03 -18.47
N PRO A 146 -15.98 10.85 -19.00
CA PRO A 146 -16.20 10.69 -20.43
C PRO A 146 -17.22 11.70 -21.01
N PHE A 147 -18.24 12.05 -20.23
CA PHE A 147 -19.26 13.02 -20.64
C PHE A 147 -18.72 14.44 -20.63
N GLN A 148 -17.96 14.82 -19.59
CA GLN A 148 -17.38 16.16 -19.50
C GLN A 148 -16.30 16.39 -20.56
N HIS A 149 -15.33 15.48 -20.70
CA HIS A 149 -14.28 15.59 -21.72
C HIS A 149 -14.82 15.42 -23.14
N GLY A 150 -15.92 14.66 -23.27
CA GLY A 150 -16.66 14.57 -24.52
C GLY A 150 -17.04 15.95 -25.06
N LYS A 151 -17.44 16.92 -24.22
CA LYS A 151 -17.85 18.26 -24.67
C LYS A 151 -16.78 18.97 -25.50
N SER A 152 -15.51 18.80 -25.14
CA SER A 152 -14.37 19.45 -25.80
C SER A 152 -13.67 18.58 -26.86
N ASN A 153 -13.88 17.26 -26.86
CA ASN A 153 -13.22 16.33 -27.79
C ASN A 153 -14.25 15.47 -28.53
N GLN A 154 -14.58 15.88 -29.77
CA GLN A 154 -15.59 15.21 -30.60
C GLN A 154 -15.13 13.82 -31.10
N VAL A 155 -13.84 13.66 -31.38
CA VAL A 155 -13.27 12.37 -31.84
C VAL A 155 -13.42 11.31 -30.75
N PHE A 156 -13.00 11.64 -29.53
CA PHE A 156 -13.17 10.78 -28.36
C PHE A 156 -14.64 10.41 -28.13
N TRP A 157 -15.52 11.41 -28.17
CA TRP A 157 -16.93 11.17 -27.88
C TRP A 157 -17.61 10.24 -28.87
N ASN A 158 -17.37 10.44 -30.17
CA ASN A 158 -17.91 9.57 -31.20
C ASN A 158 -17.44 8.13 -30.95
N ALA A 159 -16.16 7.94 -30.61
CA ALA A 159 -15.62 6.63 -30.25
C ALA A 159 -16.30 6.05 -29.00
N PHE A 160 -16.49 6.86 -27.95
CA PHE A 160 -17.11 6.45 -26.69
C PHE A 160 -18.58 6.03 -26.84
N VAL A 161 -19.41 6.83 -27.54
CA VAL A 161 -20.82 6.49 -27.77
C VAL A 161 -20.96 5.23 -28.63
N ASN A 162 -20.10 5.07 -29.64
CA ASN A 162 -20.09 3.90 -30.52
C ASN A 162 -19.63 2.62 -29.83
N LEU A 163 -19.16 2.67 -28.57
CA LEU A 163 -18.90 1.47 -27.79
C LEU A 163 -20.18 0.72 -27.44
N HIS A 164 -21.34 1.38 -27.43
CA HIS A 164 -22.62 0.81 -27.00
C HIS A 164 -22.51 0.13 -25.62
N LEU A 165 -21.85 0.81 -24.68
CA LEU A 165 -21.71 0.32 -23.31
C LEU A 165 -23.07 0.29 -22.60
N PRO A 166 -23.29 -0.65 -21.65
CA PRO A 166 -24.52 -0.65 -20.87
C PRO A 166 -24.70 0.63 -20.06
N GLY A 167 -25.89 1.23 -20.11
CA GLY A 167 -26.19 2.48 -19.40
C GLY A 167 -26.03 2.38 -17.88
N TRP A 168 -26.19 1.18 -17.31
CA TRP A 168 -26.00 0.94 -15.88
C TRP A 168 -24.58 1.18 -15.38
N LEU A 169 -23.57 1.38 -16.24
CA LEU A 169 -22.20 1.71 -15.84
C LEU A 169 -22.03 3.17 -15.38
N PHE A 170 -22.97 4.06 -15.71
CA PHE A 170 -22.81 5.51 -15.58
C PHE A 170 -24.03 6.16 -14.91
N PRO A 171 -23.86 7.24 -14.13
CA PRO A 171 -24.95 7.93 -13.45
C PRO A 171 -25.72 8.88 -14.39
N VAL A 172 -26.10 8.41 -15.58
CA VAL A 172 -26.86 9.16 -16.58
C VAL A 172 -28.02 8.32 -17.11
N GLN A 173 -29.09 8.96 -17.57
CA GLN A 173 -30.26 8.26 -18.13
C GLN A 173 -29.91 7.54 -19.44
N SER A 174 -29.19 8.23 -20.32
CA SER A 174 -28.70 7.69 -21.59
C SER A 174 -27.26 8.15 -21.84
N ILE A 175 -26.44 7.29 -22.43
CA ILE A 175 -25.06 7.66 -22.78
C ILE A 175 -25.03 8.78 -23.83
N PRO A 176 -25.79 8.74 -24.95
CA PRO A 176 -25.73 9.79 -25.97
C PRO A 176 -26.15 11.18 -25.48
N GLU A 177 -27.07 11.27 -24.52
CA GLU A 177 -27.52 12.57 -23.97
C GLU A 177 -26.72 12.99 -22.73
N GLY A 178 -25.87 12.10 -22.20
CA GLY A 178 -25.15 12.29 -20.94
C GLY A 178 -24.22 13.52 -20.90
N ARG A 179 -23.74 14.02 -22.06
CA ARG A 179 -23.00 15.29 -22.15
C ARG A 179 -23.80 16.48 -21.61
N ASN A 180 -25.12 16.46 -21.74
CA ASN A 180 -26.02 17.53 -21.30
C ASN A 180 -26.73 17.21 -19.98
N SER A 181 -26.29 16.17 -19.27
CA SER A 181 -26.89 15.77 -17.99
C SER A 181 -26.56 16.76 -16.87
N ASP A 182 -27.59 17.22 -16.15
CA ASP A 182 -27.46 17.99 -14.91
C ASP A 182 -26.60 17.26 -13.87
N ILE A 183 -26.69 15.91 -13.82
CA ILE A 183 -25.92 15.08 -12.88
C ILE A 183 -24.41 15.23 -13.13
N VAL A 184 -24.00 15.28 -14.40
CA VAL A 184 -22.60 15.49 -14.79
C VAL A 184 -22.21 16.95 -14.58
N HIS A 185 -23.06 17.89 -15.01
CA HIS A 185 -22.78 19.32 -14.91
C HIS A 185 -22.52 19.76 -13.45
N PHE A 186 -23.43 19.41 -12.53
CA PHE A 186 -23.31 19.79 -11.12
C PHE A 186 -22.21 19.04 -10.37
N PHE A 187 -21.73 17.90 -10.88
CA PHE A 187 -20.55 17.22 -10.31
C PHE A 187 -19.26 18.03 -10.51
N TYR A 188 -19.18 18.84 -11.57
CA TYR A 188 -18.02 19.69 -11.86
C TYR A 188 -18.19 21.15 -11.36
N THR A 189 -19.44 21.61 -11.23
CA THR A 189 -19.74 23.04 -10.96
C THR A 189 -20.36 23.33 -9.59
N ARG A 190 -20.79 22.29 -8.85
CA ARG A 190 -21.65 22.29 -7.64
C ARG A 190 -23.15 22.46 -7.93
N LEU A 191 -23.98 21.98 -7.00
CA LEU A 191 -25.44 22.16 -7.03
C LEU A 191 -25.86 23.60 -6.72
N GLU A 192 -26.99 23.99 -7.30
CA GLU A 192 -27.71 25.20 -6.90
C GLU A 192 -28.22 25.09 -5.46
N PRO A 193 -28.27 26.20 -4.69
CA PRO A 193 -28.82 26.20 -3.34
C PRO A 193 -30.23 25.58 -3.30
N GLY A 194 -30.45 24.66 -2.35
CA GLY A 194 -31.75 24.00 -2.16
C GLY A 194 -31.98 22.73 -2.98
N ARG A 195 -31.11 22.39 -3.94
CA ARG A 195 -31.16 21.08 -4.62
C ARG A 195 -30.49 20.00 -3.78
N ALA A 196 -31.11 18.81 -3.73
CA ALA A 196 -30.54 17.64 -3.07
C ALA A 196 -29.51 16.93 -3.96
N VAL A 197 -28.52 16.29 -3.33
CA VAL A 197 -27.54 15.45 -4.02
C VAL A 197 -28.25 14.27 -4.70
N PRO A 198 -27.99 13.99 -5.99
CA PRO A 198 -28.71 12.96 -6.75
C PRO A 198 -28.23 11.53 -6.44
N TYR A 199 -28.26 11.10 -5.17
CA TYR A 199 -27.75 9.79 -4.74
C TYR A 199 -28.38 8.62 -5.50
N ALA A 200 -29.67 8.71 -5.86
CA ALA A 200 -30.39 7.66 -6.59
C ALA A 200 -29.75 7.35 -7.95
N ALA A 201 -29.20 8.35 -8.65
CA ALA A 201 -28.55 8.15 -9.94
C ALA A 201 -27.27 7.31 -9.87
N TRP A 202 -26.65 7.24 -8.69
CA TRP A 202 -25.40 6.52 -8.47
C TRP A 202 -25.61 5.07 -8.04
N VAL A 203 -26.78 4.71 -7.51
CA VAL A 203 -27.03 3.36 -6.97
C VAL A 203 -26.79 2.28 -8.01
N LEU A 204 -27.39 2.41 -9.19
CA LEU A 204 -27.29 1.40 -10.24
C LEU A 204 -25.83 1.24 -10.77
N PRO A 205 -25.09 2.33 -11.09
CA PRO A 205 -23.66 2.27 -11.37
C PRO A 205 -22.82 1.61 -10.28
N LEU A 206 -23.06 1.98 -9.02
CA LEU A 206 -22.29 1.44 -7.91
C LEU A 206 -22.56 -0.06 -7.71
N LEU A 207 -23.78 -0.55 -7.96
CA LEU A 207 -24.09 -1.98 -7.93
C LEU A 207 -23.45 -2.73 -9.11
N GLY A 208 -23.51 -2.17 -10.32
CA GLY A 208 -22.95 -2.78 -11.52
C GLY A 208 -21.43 -2.94 -11.46
N TRP A 209 -20.73 -1.89 -11.04
CA TRP A 209 -19.28 -1.95 -10.75
C TRP A 209 -18.98 -2.70 -9.46
N GLY A 210 -19.88 -2.65 -8.48
CA GLY A 210 -19.73 -3.26 -7.16
C GLY A 210 -19.42 -4.76 -7.22
N VAL A 211 -19.95 -5.48 -8.21
CA VAL A 211 -19.61 -6.89 -8.44
C VAL A 211 -18.12 -7.07 -8.74
N PHE A 212 -17.57 -6.27 -9.65
CA PHE A 212 -16.15 -6.30 -9.99
C PHE A 212 -15.28 -5.87 -8.81
N ILE A 213 -15.67 -4.78 -8.14
CA ILE A 213 -14.94 -4.20 -6.99
C ILE A 213 -14.89 -5.18 -5.83
N ALA A 214 -16.03 -5.80 -5.50
CA ALA A 214 -16.11 -6.81 -4.44
C ALA A 214 -15.24 -8.02 -4.76
N ALA A 215 -15.23 -8.48 -6.02
CA ALA A 215 -14.36 -9.57 -6.46
C ALA A 215 -12.86 -9.20 -6.37
N LEU A 216 -12.48 -7.98 -6.77
CA LEU A 216 -11.11 -7.47 -6.61
C LEU A 216 -10.71 -7.42 -5.13
N PHE A 217 -11.52 -6.77 -4.28
CA PHE A 217 -11.22 -6.64 -2.85
C PHE A 217 -11.17 -7.98 -2.14
N ALA A 218 -12.08 -8.91 -2.46
CA ALA A 218 -12.04 -10.27 -1.95
C ALA A 218 -10.74 -10.99 -2.35
N THR A 219 -10.30 -10.84 -3.61
CA THR A 219 -9.01 -11.37 -4.07
C THR A 219 -7.83 -10.73 -3.33
N LEU A 220 -7.79 -9.40 -3.17
CA LEU A 220 -6.72 -8.71 -2.45
C LEU A 220 -6.66 -9.12 -0.97
N VAL A 221 -7.80 -9.23 -0.29
CA VAL A 221 -7.86 -9.74 1.08
C VAL A 221 -7.39 -11.19 1.12
N ALA A 222 -7.88 -12.05 0.24
CA ALA A 222 -7.46 -13.46 0.18
C ALA A 222 -5.95 -13.60 -0.07
N LEU A 223 -5.37 -12.81 -0.97
CA LEU A 223 -3.94 -12.76 -1.20
C LEU A 223 -3.19 -12.32 0.06
N ALA A 224 -3.68 -11.33 0.82
CA ALA A 224 -3.07 -10.92 2.08
C ALA A 224 -2.99 -12.11 3.06
N TRP A 225 -4.05 -12.92 3.15
CA TRP A 225 -4.07 -14.13 4.00
C TRP A 225 -3.08 -15.20 3.54
N LEU A 226 -2.87 -15.35 2.24
CA LEU A 226 -1.94 -16.32 1.67
C LEU A 226 -0.48 -15.89 1.84
N VAL A 227 -0.16 -14.63 1.56
CA VAL A 227 1.22 -14.13 1.62
C VAL A 227 1.71 -13.89 3.04
N ARG A 228 0.80 -13.67 4.01
CA ARG A 228 1.15 -13.39 5.42
C ARG A 228 2.08 -14.43 6.02
N GLN A 229 1.74 -15.71 5.89
CA GLN A 229 2.53 -16.81 6.46
C GLN A 229 3.89 -16.91 5.74
N GLN A 230 3.88 -16.80 4.41
CA GLN A 230 5.09 -16.90 3.61
C GLN A 230 6.06 -15.77 3.93
N TRP A 231 5.61 -14.52 3.95
CA TRP A 231 6.46 -13.37 4.16
C TRP A 231 6.81 -13.16 5.64
N GLY A 232 5.88 -13.41 6.55
CA GLY A 232 6.07 -13.17 7.99
C GLY A 232 6.81 -14.28 8.73
N VAL A 233 6.66 -15.55 8.32
CA VAL A 233 7.23 -16.71 9.02
C VAL A 233 8.34 -17.37 8.23
N ASN A 234 8.09 -17.69 6.95
CA ASN A 234 9.07 -18.43 6.13
C ASN A 234 10.21 -17.54 5.66
N GLU A 235 9.91 -16.32 5.20
CA GLU A 235 10.91 -15.35 4.72
C GLU A 235 11.33 -14.32 5.77
N ARG A 236 10.60 -14.23 6.90
CA ARG A 236 10.90 -13.34 8.03
C ARG A 236 11.17 -11.89 7.62
N LEU A 237 10.32 -11.35 6.75
CA LEU A 237 10.37 -9.92 6.43
C LEU A 237 10.23 -9.08 7.71
N ALA A 238 10.87 -7.90 7.70
CA ALA A 238 10.90 -7.03 8.87
C ALA A 238 9.52 -6.48 9.25
N PHE A 239 8.67 -6.16 8.27
CA PHE A 239 7.43 -5.40 8.47
C PHE A 239 7.61 -4.14 9.34
N PRO A 240 8.51 -3.19 8.97
CA PRO A 240 8.87 -2.06 9.83
C PRO A 240 7.65 -1.23 10.30
N LEU A 241 6.73 -0.92 9.39
CA LEU A 241 5.51 -0.16 9.75
C LEU A 241 4.57 -0.96 10.64
N ALA A 242 4.48 -2.29 10.48
CA ALA A 242 3.64 -3.10 11.37
C ALA A 242 4.24 -3.16 12.78
N GLN A 243 5.56 -3.19 12.93
CA GLN A 243 6.22 -3.09 14.24
C GLN A 243 5.95 -1.73 14.90
N LEU A 244 6.07 -0.64 14.13
CA LEU A 244 5.72 0.70 14.60
C LEU A 244 4.25 0.76 15.06
N GLN A 245 3.32 0.26 14.24
CA GLN A 245 1.90 0.18 14.58
C GLN A 245 1.66 -0.66 15.85
N PHE A 246 2.36 -1.79 16.00
CA PHE A 246 2.23 -2.65 17.17
C PHE A 246 2.68 -1.95 18.45
N SER A 247 3.78 -1.20 18.39
CA SER A 247 4.31 -0.45 19.54
C SER A 247 3.32 0.58 20.10
N LEU A 248 2.37 1.06 19.29
CA LEU A 248 1.29 1.94 19.73
C LEU A 248 0.22 1.21 20.57
N ILE A 249 0.02 -0.09 20.33
CA ILE A 249 -1.08 -0.88 20.92
C ILE A 249 -0.62 -1.93 21.95
N GLU A 250 0.67 -1.95 22.27
CA GLU A 250 1.23 -2.82 23.30
C GLU A 250 0.52 -2.64 24.64
N GLN A 251 0.34 -3.76 25.34
CA GLN A 251 -0.35 -3.81 26.62
C GLN A 251 0.48 -3.05 27.69
N PRO A 252 -0.15 -2.20 28.52
CA PRO A 252 0.52 -1.63 29.68
C PRO A 252 0.99 -2.71 30.66
N GLU A 253 2.13 -2.49 31.32
CA GLU A 253 2.58 -3.31 32.44
C GLU A 253 1.52 -3.32 33.57
N PRO A 254 1.43 -4.41 34.37
CA PRO A 254 0.50 -4.47 35.49
C PRO A 254 0.61 -3.24 36.42
N GLY A 255 -0.53 -2.60 36.72
CA GLY A 255 -0.60 -1.41 37.55
C GLY A 255 -0.25 -0.08 36.84
N ARG A 256 0.01 -0.11 35.53
CA ARG A 256 0.25 1.09 34.71
C ARG A 256 -0.91 1.35 33.75
N CYS A 257 -1.07 2.61 33.34
CA CYS A 257 -2.10 3.02 32.39
C CYS A 257 -1.57 3.21 30.96
N LEU A 258 -0.26 3.43 30.81
CA LEU A 258 0.43 3.63 29.53
C LEU A 258 1.45 2.51 29.31
N ASN A 259 1.69 2.19 28.03
CA ASN A 259 2.72 1.24 27.63
C ASN A 259 4.14 1.83 27.79
N SER A 260 5.15 1.00 27.51
CA SER A 260 6.57 1.37 27.62
C SER A 260 6.93 2.59 26.77
N LEU A 261 6.42 2.66 25.54
CA LEU A 261 6.63 3.76 24.59
C LEU A 261 6.12 5.10 25.14
N PHE A 262 4.84 5.17 25.50
CA PHE A 262 4.21 6.41 25.96
C PHE A 262 4.58 6.80 27.40
N ARG A 263 5.24 5.90 28.15
CA ARG A 263 5.85 6.25 29.43
C ARG A 263 7.26 6.85 29.27
N SER A 264 7.89 6.65 28.12
CA SER A 264 9.26 7.11 27.89
C SER A 264 9.34 8.63 27.87
N ARG A 265 10.23 9.20 28.71
CA ARG A 265 10.51 10.65 28.70
C ARG A 265 11.09 11.10 27.37
N SER A 266 11.91 10.27 26.73
CA SER A 266 12.52 10.61 25.44
C SER A 266 11.46 10.75 24.33
N PHE A 267 10.40 9.94 24.36
CA PHE A 267 9.28 10.06 23.43
C PHE A 267 8.62 11.45 23.54
N TRP A 268 8.28 11.89 24.76
CA TRP A 268 7.64 13.18 24.98
C TRP A 268 8.54 14.37 24.66
N ILE A 269 9.83 14.28 24.97
CA ILE A 269 10.81 15.31 24.60
C ILE A 269 10.90 15.43 23.07
N ALA A 270 11.00 14.30 22.36
CA ALA A 270 11.04 14.30 20.90
C ALA A 270 9.73 14.81 20.28
N LEU A 271 8.57 14.36 20.80
CA LEU A 271 7.26 14.83 20.35
C LEU A 271 7.11 16.33 20.53
N ALA A 272 7.43 16.86 21.71
CA ALA A 272 7.39 18.28 21.99
C ALA A 272 8.37 19.05 21.11
N GLY A 273 9.60 18.56 20.92
CA GLY A 273 10.60 19.17 20.04
C GLY A 273 10.12 19.27 18.59
N VAL A 274 9.67 18.17 18.00
CA VAL A 274 9.15 18.14 16.62
C VAL A 274 7.90 19.02 16.49
N PHE A 275 6.98 18.96 17.47
CA PHE A 275 5.78 19.80 17.49
C PHE A 275 6.14 21.29 17.54
N LEU A 276 7.09 21.69 18.38
CA LEU A 276 7.55 23.08 18.48
C LEU A 276 8.22 23.54 17.18
N VAL A 277 9.07 22.72 16.57
CA VAL A 277 9.71 23.05 15.29
C VAL A 277 8.67 23.33 14.19
N HIS A 278 7.68 22.44 14.02
CA HIS A 278 6.61 22.65 13.03
C HIS A 278 5.67 23.80 13.41
N SER A 279 5.41 24.02 14.69
CA SER A 279 4.58 25.13 15.16
C SER A 279 5.24 26.47 14.89
N VAL A 280 6.55 26.59 15.13
CA VAL A 280 7.32 27.81 14.81
C VAL A 280 7.34 28.05 13.31
N GLY A 281 7.52 27.01 12.49
CA GLY A 281 7.40 27.13 11.03
C GLY A 281 6.02 27.62 10.60
N SER A 282 4.95 27.04 11.14
CA SER A 282 3.58 27.47 10.84
C SER A 282 3.32 28.91 11.29
N LEU A 283 3.85 29.33 12.45
CA LEU A 283 3.74 30.69 12.94
C LEU A 283 4.56 31.68 12.10
N HIS A 284 5.70 31.25 11.54
CA HIS A 284 6.48 32.03 10.59
C HIS A 284 5.67 32.33 9.33
N ASP A 285 4.90 31.36 8.81
CA ASP A 285 4.06 31.57 7.62
C ASP A 285 3.00 32.67 7.84
N TYR A 286 2.44 32.77 9.05
CA TYR A 286 1.49 33.84 9.40
C TYR A 286 2.17 35.16 9.80
N TRP A 287 3.28 35.11 10.52
CA TRP A 287 3.99 36.27 11.06
C TRP A 287 5.51 36.16 10.85
N PRO A 288 6.00 36.32 9.60
CA PRO A 288 7.39 36.03 9.25
C PRO A 288 8.40 36.97 9.92
N LYS A 289 7.96 38.18 10.31
CA LYS A 289 8.80 39.14 11.04
C LYS A 289 8.97 38.81 12.53
N LYS A 290 8.11 37.96 13.10
CA LYS A 290 8.09 37.65 14.55
C LYS A 290 8.71 36.30 14.88
N PHE A 291 8.55 35.32 14.00
CA PHE A 291 9.04 33.97 14.21
C PHE A 291 10.09 33.63 13.17
N PRO A 292 11.25 33.04 13.53
CA PRO A 292 12.25 32.62 12.57
C PRO A 292 11.80 31.34 11.85
N GLN A 293 12.18 31.19 10.58
CA GLN A 293 12.04 29.92 9.88
C GLN A 293 13.17 28.97 10.30
N ILE A 294 12.81 27.78 10.77
CA ILE A 294 13.78 26.71 11.04
C ILE A 294 13.96 25.95 9.73
N PRO A 295 15.14 26.00 9.08
CA PRO A 295 15.34 25.34 7.80
C PRO A 295 15.35 23.82 8.01
N LEU A 296 14.34 23.15 7.48
CA LEU A 296 14.26 21.69 7.38
C LEU A 296 14.63 21.23 5.98
N GLU A 297 15.33 22.04 5.21
CA GLU A 297 15.70 21.76 3.83
C GLU A 297 17.19 22.01 3.63
N TYR A 298 17.78 21.28 2.69
CA TYR A 298 19.12 21.57 2.21
C TYR A 298 19.05 22.01 0.74
N ASP A 299 19.93 22.93 0.33
CA ASP A 299 20.16 23.26 -1.08
C ASP A 299 21.66 23.23 -1.40
N LEU A 300 22.08 22.19 -2.11
CA LEU A 300 23.45 22.01 -2.59
C LEU A 300 23.66 22.54 -4.01
N SER A 301 22.65 23.18 -4.62
CA SER A 301 22.71 23.61 -6.02
C SER A 301 23.81 24.63 -6.30
N GLY A 302 24.12 25.49 -5.32
CA GLY A 302 25.23 26.43 -5.42
C GLY A 302 26.59 25.73 -5.45
N VAL A 303 26.79 24.74 -4.57
CA VAL A 303 28.03 23.95 -4.49
C VAL A 303 28.16 23.01 -5.69
N MET A 304 27.04 22.46 -6.19
CA MET A 304 26.95 21.56 -7.33
C MET A 304 26.64 22.31 -8.65
N SER A 305 27.16 23.53 -8.81
CA SER A 305 26.88 24.39 -9.97
C SER A 305 27.72 24.08 -11.21
N GLN A 306 28.83 23.35 -11.06
CA GLN A 306 29.76 23.02 -12.14
C GLN A 306 29.55 21.58 -12.66
N PRO A 307 29.81 21.32 -13.96
CA PRO A 307 29.77 19.95 -14.50
C PRO A 307 30.76 19.00 -13.79
N PRO A 308 30.42 17.71 -13.62
CA PRO A 308 29.16 17.07 -14.05
C PRO A 308 27.97 17.32 -13.10
N TRP A 309 28.21 17.87 -11.91
CA TRP A 309 27.22 17.99 -10.84
C TRP A 309 26.06 18.95 -11.16
N SER A 310 26.28 19.91 -12.05
CA SER A 310 25.24 20.80 -12.56
C SER A 310 24.07 20.04 -13.19
N TYR A 311 24.34 18.91 -13.86
CA TYR A 311 23.34 18.03 -14.51
C TYR A 311 22.61 17.10 -13.54
N LEU A 312 23.05 17.02 -12.29
CA LEU A 312 22.37 16.25 -11.25
C LEU A 312 20.97 16.84 -11.03
N PRO A 313 19.91 16.02 -10.95
CA PRO A 313 18.55 16.51 -10.77
C PRO A 313 18.36 17.39 -9.51
N ALA A 314 17.44 18.34 -9.61
CA ALA A 314 17.13 19.27 -8.52
C ALA A 314 16.71 18.54 -7.23
N HIS A 315 15.93 17.47 -7.33
CA HIS A 315 15.44 16.68 -6.19
C HIS A 315 16.52 15.86 -5.47
N VAL A 316 17.73 15.77 -6.02
CA VAL A 316 18.91 15.23 -5.30
C VAL A 316 19.68 16.37 -4.63
N LYS A 317 19.85 17.49 -5.34
CA LYS A 317 20.55 18.70 -4.87
C LYS A 317 19.77 19.43 -3.76
N ARG A 318 18.45 19.26 -3.74
CA ARG A 318 17.51 19.86 -2.79
C ARG A 318 16.57 18.79 -2.27
N ALA A 319 16.47 18.67 -0.96
CA ALA A 319 15.43 17.86 -0.34
C ALA A 319 15.06 18.39 1.05
N SER A 320 13.83 18.07 1.46
CA SER A 320 13.30 18.39 2.78
C SER A 320 13.50 17.20 3.73
N LEU A 321 13.83 17.51 4.98
CA LEU A 321 13.97 16.58 6.09
C LEU A 321 12.60 16.32 6.70
N PHE A 322 12.10 15.11 6.48
CA PHE A 322 10.85 14.66 7.08
C PHE A 322 11.15 13.74 8.28
N PHE A 323 10.80 14.18 9.49
CA PHE A 323 10.98 13.39 10.71
C PHE A 323 10.30 12.02 10.64
N THR A 324 9.17 11.90 9.94
CA THR A 324 8.49 10.62 9.71
C THR A 324 9.36 9.63 8.94
N PHE A 325 10.00 10.07 7.85
CA PHE A 325 10.88 9.19 7.07
C PHE A 325 12.15 8.84 7.85
N LEU A 326 12.74 9.78 8.60
CA LEU A 326 13.86 9.51 9.50
C LEU A 326 13.52 8.41 10.52
N GLY A 327 12.34 8.50 11.15
CA GLY A 327 11.87 7.50 12.10
C GLY A 327 11.63 6.13 11.47
N VAL A 328 11.02 6.08 10.28
CA VAL A 328 10.74 4.81 9.58
C VAL A 328 12.03 4.14 9.08
N VAL A 329 12.98 4.91 8.56
CA VAL A 329 14.26 4.40 8.03
C VAL A 329 15.06 3.66 9.10
N TYR A 330 14.93 4.06 10.37
CA TYR A 330 15.57 3.38 11.51
C TYR A 330 15.15 1.90 11.63
N PHE A 331 13.92 1.55 11.25
CA PHE A 331 13.41 0.18 11.33
C PHE A 331 13.71 -0.65 10.07
N ILE A 332 14.32 -0.06 9.04
CA ILE A 332 14.68 -0.76 7.80
C ILE A 332 15.98 -1.53 8.04
N GLN A 333 16.05 -2.76 7.52
CA GLN A 333 17.31 -3.53 7.54
C GLN A 333 18.41 -2.78 6.77
N ALA A 334 19.59 -2.67 7.37
CA ALA A 334 20.72 -1.90 6.82
C ALA A 334 21.08 -2.30 5.37
N ARG A 335 21.05 -3.60 5.04
CA ARG A 335 21.28 -4.10 3.68
C ARG A 335 20.26 -3.55 2.68
N THR A 336 18.98 -3.56 3.06
CA THR A 336 17.89 -3.08 2.22
C THR A 336 17.95 -1.56 2.05
N ALA A 337 18.19 -0.82 3.13
CA ALA A 337 18.37 0.63 3.10
C ALA A 337 19.56 1.04 2.22
N PHE A 338 20.71 0.37 2.39
CA PHE A 338 21.90 0.60 1.57
C PHE A 338 21.63 0.32 0.09
N SER A 339 20.94 -0.78 -0.22
CA SER A 339 20.60 -1.12 -1.59
C SER A 339 19.69 -0.08 -2.25
N MET A 340 18.65 0.38 -1.56
CA MET A 340 17.75 1.41 -2.10
C MET A 340 18.47 2.73 -2.34
N TRP A 341 19.21 3.22 -1.33
CA TRP A 341 19.94 4.47 -1.41
C TRP A 341 20.99 4.44 -2.52
N SER A 342 21.83 3.39 -2.55
CA SER A 342 22.90 3.27 -3.53
C SER A 342 22.37 3.12 -4.95
N ILE A 343 21.36 2.26 -5.18
CA ILE A 343 20.80 2.06 -6.52
C ILE A 343 20.12 3.34 -7.01
N TYR A 344 19.36 4.00 -6.16
CA TYR A 344 18.78 5.30 -6.48
C TYR A 344 19.87 6.29 -6.92
N LEU A 345 20.93 6.45 -6.14
CA LEU A 345 22.04 7.34 -6.50
C LEU A 345 22.73 6.92 -7.81
N ILE A 346 22.99 5.63 -8.02
CA ILE A 346 23.56 5.11 -9.27
C ILE A 346 22.68 5.50 -10.46
N MET A 347 21.35 5.36 -10.34
CA MET A 347 20.43 5.77 -11.39
C MET A 347 20.51 7.28 -11.69
N GLN A 348 20.60 8.12 -10.65
CA GLN A 348 20.76 9.57 -10.83
C GLN A 348 22.11 9.93 -11.45
N LEU A 349 23.18 9.21 -11.10
CA LEU A 349 24.50 9.39 -11.70
C LEU A 349 24.53 8.95 -13.17
N VAL A 350 23.85 7.84 -13.52
CA VAL A 350 23.68 7.42 -14.93
C VAL A 350 22.92 8.50 -15.71
N GLY A 351 21.81 9.01 -15.18
CA GLY A 351 21.08 10.12 -15.82
C GLY A 351 21.93 11.38 -15.97
N THR A 352 22.71 11.73 -14.96
CA THR A 352 23.66 12.86 -14.99
C THR A 352 24.71 12.67 -16.08
N TYR A 353 25.28 11.46 -16.19
CA TYR A 353 26.26 11.13 -17.22
C TYR A 353 25.66 11.23 -18.63
N MET A 354 24.45 10.72 -18.84
CA MET A 354 23.74 10.80 -20.13
C MET A 354 23.50 12.26 -20.54
N ARG A 355 22.99 13.09 -19.61
CA ARG A 355 22.76 14.52 -19.89
C ARG A 355 24.05 15.27 -20.19
N TRP A 356 25.11 15.00 -19.43
CA TRP A 356 26.39 15.69 -19.58
C TRP A 356 27.14 15.27 -20.84
N ARG A 357 27.27 13.97 -21.10
CA ARG A 357 28.14 13.42 -22.16
C ARG A 357 27.41 13.11 -23.46
N MET A 358 26.16 12.67 -23.37
CA MET A 358 25.36 12.28 -24.54
C MET A 358 24.31 13.33 -24.93
N GLN A 359 24.17 14.41 -24.14
CA GLN A 359 23.16 15.45 -24.37
C GLN A 359 21.74 14.85 -24.50
N SER A 360 21.50 13.74 -23.79
CA SER A 360 20.26 12.97 -23.83
C SER A 360 19.77 12.68 -22.41
N ASP A 361 18.50 12.32 -22.27
CA ASP A 361 17.93 11.92 -20.98
C ASP A 361 17.07 10.67 -21.14
N VAL A 362 16.99 9.87 -20.08
CA VAL A 362 16.08 8.74 -20.01
C VAL A 362 14.70 9.28 -19.67
N THR A 363 13.77 9.19 -20.62
CA THR A 363 12.42 9.74 -20.45
C THR A 363 11.68 9.06 -19.30
N THR A 364 10.70 9.75 -18.72
CA THR A 364 9.83 9.16 -17.68
C THR A 364 9.13 7.90 -18.19
N ALA A 365 8.74 7.86 -19.46
CA ALA A 365 8.12 6.68 -20.08
C ALA A 365 9.10 5.50 -20.18
N ALA A 366 10.39 5.76 -20.48
CA ALA A 366 11.43 4.74 -20.46
C ALA A 366 11.69 4.17 -19.05
N TRP A 367 11.64 5.01 -18.01
CA TRP A 367 11.70 4.54 -16.62
C TRP A 367 10.48 3.71 -16.24
N ARG A 368 9.27 4.09 -16.69
CA ARG A 368 8.05 3.29 -16.48
C ARG A 368 8.19 1.91 -17.13
N ASP A 369 8.76 1.82 -18.34
CA ASP A 369 8.96 0.53 -19.03
C ASP A 369 10.02 -0.34 -18.34
N GLN A 370 11.09 0.26 -17.79
CA GLN A 370 12.01 -0.43 -16.88
C GLN A 370 11.30 -0.93 -15.61
N HIS A 371 10.45 -0.10 -14.99
CA HIS A 371 9.69 -0.49 -13.80
C HIS A 371 8.78 -1.70 -14.10
N LEU A 372 8.11 -1.71 -15.25
CA LEU A 372 7.30 -2.83 -15.72
C LEU A 372 8.12 -4.13 -15.80
N GLY A 373 9.28 -4.10 -16.47
CA GLY A 373 10.18 -5.27 -16.57
C GLY A 373 10.66 -5.74 -15.20
N SER A 374 11.04 -4.79 -14.33
CA SER A 374 11.48 -5.08 -12.96
C SER A 374 10.38 -5.71 -12.10
N ALA A 375 9.14 -5.21 -12.19
CA ALA A 375 8.01 -5.66 -11.41
C ALA A 375 7.61 -7.11 -11.76
N ILE A 376 7.64 -7.47 -13.04
CA ILE A 376 7.34 -8.84 -13.49
C ILE A 376 8.39 -9.82 -12.96
N VAL A 377 9.68 -9.50 -13.09
CA VAL A 377 10.76 -10.35 -12.57
C VAL A 377 10.68 -10.45 -11.05
N TYR A 378 10.40 -9.35 -10.37
CA TYR A 378 10.24 -9.34 -8.93
C TYR A 378 9.09 -10.27 -8.48
N LEU A 379 7.96 -10.25 -9.19
CA LEU A 379 6.85 -11.18 -8.95
C LEU A 379 7.27 -12.65 -9.18
N ILE A 380 7.97 -12.94 -10.28
CA ILE A 380 8.49 -14.29 -10.56
C ILE A 380 9.40 -14.74 -9.40
N GLY A 381 10.24 -13.85 -8.91
CA GLY A 381 11.07 -14.07 -7.73
C GLY A 381 10.31 -14.40 -6.45
N ILE A 382 9.24 -13.65 -6.15
CA ILE A 382 8.35 -13.91 -5.01
C ILE A 382 7.74 -15.33 -5.12
N ILE A 383 7.28 -15.70 -6.32
CA ILE A 383 6.71 -17.03 -6.57
C ILE A 383 7.79 -18.10 -6.42
N TRP A 384 9.00 -17.88 -6.95
CA TRP A 384 10.11 -18.82 -6.93
C TRP A 384 10.62 -19.12 -5.51
N VAL A 385 10.82 -18.09 -4.69
CA VAL A 385 11.26 -18.24 -3.29
C VAL A 385 10.21 -19.01 -2.50
N GLY A 386 8.93 -18.72 -2.70
CA GLY A 386 7.82 -19.40 -2.03
C GLY A 386 7.34 -20.70 -2.66
N ARG A 387 7.97 -21.22 -3.73
CA ARG A 387 7.42 -22.32 -4.56
C ARG A 387 6.97 -23.56 -3.77
N LEU A 388 7.73 -23.95 -2.75
CA LEU A 388 7.40 -25.11 -1.90
C LEU A 388 6.19 -24.80 -1.01
N TYR A 389 6.12 -23.58 -0.49
CA TYR A 389 4.96 -23.12 0.27
C TYR A 389 3.72 -23.04 -0.62
N TRP A 390 3.80 -22.42 -1.80
CA TRP A 390 2.67 -22.32 -2.74
C TRP A 390 2.17 -23.69 -3.18
N ALA A 391 3.08 -24.62 -3.51
CA ALA A 391 2.73 -25.99 -3.85
C ALA A 391 2.01 -26.70 -2.68
N SER A 392 2.49 -26.49 -1.44
CA SER A 392 1.85 -27.06 -0.25
C SER A 392 0.45 -26.48 -0.02
N VAL A 393 0.26 -25.17 -0.21
CA VAL A 393 -1.04 -24.49 -0.06
C VAL A 393 -2.03 -25.00 -1.09
N LEU A 394 -1.62 -25.15 -2.35
CA LEU A 394 -2.48 -25.66 -3.41
C LEU A 394 -2.83 -27.14 -3.21
N ARG A 395 -1.85 -28.01 -2.95
CA ARG A 395 -2.11 -29.44 -2.66
C ARG A 395 -3.09 -29.60 -1.50
N ASN A 396 -2.91 -28.84 -0.42
CA ASN A 396 -3.82 -28.82 0.71
C ASN A 396 -5.21 -28.27 0.35
N ALA A 397 -5.29 -27.23 -0.47
CA ALA A 397 -6.56 -26.63 -0.88
C ALA A 397 -7.47 -27.61 -1.63
N PHE A 398 -6.88 -28.46 -2.47
CA PHE A 398 -7.56 -29.47 -3.27
C PHE A 398 -7.62 -30.86 -2.60
N GLY A 399 -7.15 -31.01 -1.37
CA GLY A 399 -7.21 -32.28 -0.63
C GLY A 399 -6.23 -33.36 -1.10
N LEU A 400 -5.18 -32.97 -1.81
CA LEU A 400 -4.16 -33.85 -2.42
C LEU A 400 -2.93 -34.07 -1.52
N SER A 401 -3.04 -33.85 -0.19
CA SER A 401 -1.91 -33.99 0.74
C SER A 401 -1.93 -35.33 1.45
N ASP A 402 -0.78 -36.00 1.51
CA ASP A 402 -0.61 -37.26 2.23
C ASP A 402 -0.87 -37.11 3.73
N ALA A 403 -1.55 -38.10 4.30
CA ALA A 403 -2.04 -38.12 5.67
C ALA A 403 -0.93 -38.17 6.76
N THR A 404 0.33 -38.31 6.38
CA THR A 404 1.47 -38.65 7.25
C THR A 404 2.41 -37.49 7.59
N GLY A 405 2.21 -36.28 7.03
CA GLY A 405 3.06 -35.11 7.32
C GLY A 405 2.62 -34.27 8.52
N SER A 406 3.56 -33.83 9.37
CA SER A 406 3.39 -32.94 10.54
C SER A 406 2.76 -31.56 10.25
N LEU A 407 2.38 -31.30 9.00
CA LEU A 407 1.84 -30.03 8.49
C LEU A 407 0.30 -29.96 8.50
N ARG A 408 -0.42 -30.96 9.07
CA ARG A 408 -1.89 -30.92 9.23
C ARG A 408 -2.40 -29.61 9.87
N GLY A 409 -1.63 -28.98 10.75
CA GLY A 409 -1.99 -27.71 11.39
C GLY A 409 -2.02 -26.50 10.45
N ALA A 410 -1.20 -26.51 9.38
CA ALA A 410 -1.19 -25.47 8.35
C ALA A 410 -2.21 -25.75 7.22
N SER A 411 -2.64 -27.02 7.07
CA SER A 411 -3.37 -27.58 5.92
C SER A 411 -4.81 -27.04 5.73
N THR A 412 -5.59 -26.80 6.79
CA THR A 412 -6.97 -26.24 6.67
C THR A 412 -7.02 -24.71 6.72
N ARG A 413 -5.89 -24.06 7.06
CA ARG A 413 -5.81 -22.63 7.36
C ARG A 413 -5.97 -21.73 6.13
N HIS A 414 -5.65 -22.21 4.94
CA HIS A 414 -5.65 -21.37 3.73
C HIS A 414 -6.70 -21.76 2.67
N ARG A 415 -7.44 -22.86 2.86
CA ARG A 415 -8.43 -23.39 1.89
C ARG A 415 -9.40 -22.32 1.38
N GLY A 416 -10.10 -21.66 2.30
CA GLY A 416 -11.05 -20.59 1.95
C GLY A 416 -10.41 -19.41 1.21
N ALA A 417 -9.17 -19.01 1.57
CA ALA A 417 -8.50 -17.90 0.88
C ALA A 417 -8.14 -18.29 -0.58
N VAL A 418 -7.71 -19.53 -0.83
CA VAL A 418 -7.45 -20.01 -2.20
C VAL A 418 -8.73 -19.96 -3.04
N PHE A 419 -9.84 -20.51 -2.54
CA PHE A 419 -11.10 -20.51 -3.29
C PHE A 419 -11.67 -19.10 -3.49
N ILE A 420 -11.55 -18.20 -2.50
CA ILE A 420 -11.97 -16.80 -2.65
C ILE A 420 -11.12 -16.10 -3.72
N ALA A 421 -9.79 -16.30 -3.74
CA ALA A 421 -8.94 -15.70 -4.76
C ALA A 421 -9.26 -16.22 -6.17
N ILE A 422 -9.48 -17.54 -6.32
CA ILE A 422 -9.89 -18.12 -7.62
C ILE A 422 -11.25 -17.60 -8.05
N ALA A 423 -12.25 -17.62 -7.15
CA ALA A 423 -13.59 -17.14 -7.44
C ALA A 423 -13.59 -15.65 -7.80
N GLY A 424 -12.84 -14.82 -7.08
CA GLY A 424 -12.72 -13.39 -7.37
C GLY A 424 -12.09 -13.14 -8.74
N VAL A 425 -11.03 -13.86 -9.12
CA VAL A 425 -10.45 -13.79 -10.47
C VAL A 425 -11.44 -14.21 -11.54
N LEU A 426 -12.17 -15.31 -11.34
CA LEU A 426 -13.18 -15.79 -12.29
C LEU A 426 -14.36 -14.82 -12.44
N VAL A 427 -14.82 -14.20 -11.35
CA VAL A 427 -15.89 -13.20 -11.38
C VAL A 427 -15.43 -11.94 -12.12
N MET A 428 -14.22 -11.43 -11.84
CA MET A 428 -13.67 -10.31 -12.60
C MET A 428 -13.56 -10.64 -14.10
N PHE A 429 -13.08 -11.84 -14.43
CA PHE A 429 -12.96 -12.28 -15.81
C PHE A 429 -14.32 -12.39 -16.51
N ALA A 430 -15.30 -13.03 -15.87
CA ALA A 430 -16.66 -13.14 -16.39
C ALA A 430 -17.31 -11.77 -16.58
N TRP A 431 -17.08 -10.83 -15.66
CA TRP A 431 -17.57 -9.45 -15.78
C TRP A 431 -16.95 -8.72 -16.98
N LEU A 432 -15.66 -8.89 -17.23
CA LEU A 432 -14.99 -8.32 -18.42
C LEU A 432 -15.48 -8.97 -19.72
N CYS A 433 -15.73 -10.28 -19.72
CA CYS A 433 -16.36 -10.97 -20.85
C CYS A 433 -17.80 -10.49 -21.09
N LEU A 434 -18.56 -10.19 -20.04
CA LEU A 434 -19.90 -9.58 -20.15
C LEU A 434 -19.84 -8.21 -20.82
N MET A 435 -18.77 -7.45 -20.61
CA MET A 435 -18.50 -6.19 -21.31
C MET A 435 -18.01 -6.39 -22.75
N GLN A 436 -17.88 -7.65 -23.20
CA GLN A 436 -17.43 -8.06 -24.53
C GLN A 436 -16.01 -7.59 -24.86
N LEU A 437 -15.11 -7.66 -23.88
CA LEU A 437 -13.68 -7.53 -24.14
C LEU A 437 -13.13 -8.78 -24.83
N SER A 438 -12.06 -8.58 -25.59
CA SER A 438 -11.22 -9.68 -26.07
C SER A 438 -10.70 -10.50 -24.89
N VAL A 439 -10.79 -11.83 -24.96
CA VAL A 439 -10.41 -12.77 -23.89
C VAL A 439 -9.00 -12.51 -23.35
N TRP A 440 -8.05 -12.25 -24.24
CA TRP A 440 -6.66 -12.00 -23.86
C TRP A 440 -6.48 -10.63 -23.17
N VAL A 441 -7.23 -9.60 -23.58
CA VAL A 441 -7.22 -8.27 -22.93
C VAL A 441 -7.80 -8.39 -21.52
N ALA A 442 -8.92 -9.10 -21.36
CA ALA A 442 -9.53 -9.33 -20.05
C ALA A 442 -8.54 -10.02 -19.08
N ALA A 443 -7.83 -11.05 -19.54
CA ALA A 443 -6.82 -11.73 -18.74
C ALA A 443 -5.64 -10.80 -18.37
N LEU A 444 -5.14 -10.00 -19.32
CA LEU A 444 -4.07 -9.04 -19.05
C LEU A 444 -4.50 -7.91 -18.12
N ILE A 445 -5.72 -7.39 -18.24
CA ILE A 445 -6.26 -6.38 -17.30
C ILE A 445 -6.21 -6.92 -15.87
N ILE A 446 -6.65 -8.16 -15.63
CA ILE A 446 -6.61 -8.76 -14.30
C ILE A 446 -5.17 -8.95 -13.82
N PHE A 447 -4.28 -9.41 -14.70
CA PHE A 447 -2.85 -9.53 -14.37
C PHE A 447 -2.26 -8.17 -13.95
N PHE A 448 -2.50 -7.11 -14.72
CA PHE A 448 -2.03 -5.75 -14.45
C PHE A 448 -2.78 -5.04 -13.31
N LEU A 449 -3.93 -5.53 -12.89
CA LEU A 449 -4.57 -5.14 -11.64
C LEU A 449 -3.83 -5.74 -10.44
N LEU A 450 -3.58 -7.05 -10.45
CA LEU A 450 -3.05 -7.76 -9.28
C LEU A 450 -1.53 -7.58 -9.10
N LEU A 451 -0.76 -7.56 -10.19
CA LEU A 451 0.70 -7.45 -10.18
C LEU A 451 1.19 -6.22 -9.37
N PRO A 452 0.72 -4.98 -9.66
CA PRO A 452 1.12 -3.79 -8.92
C PRO A 452 0.81 -3.87 -7.42
N HIS A 453 -0.35 -4.42 -7.03
CA HIS A 453 -0.70 -4.57 -5.61
C HIS A 453 0.26 -5.52 -4.90
N ILE A 454 0.56 -6.69 -5.48
CA ILE A 454 1.47 -7.70 -4.88
C ILE A 454 2.88 -7.13 -4.74
N VAL A 455 3.40 -6.52 -5.81
CA VAL A 455 4.74 -5.91 -5.81
C VAL A 455 4.83 -4.82 -4.76
N THR A 456 3.86 -3.90 -4.71
CA THR A 456 3.87 -2.80 -3.75
C THR A 456 3.75 -3.30 -2.32
N ALA A 457 2.83 -4.24 -2.03
CA ALA A 457 2.71 -4.81 -0.69
C ALA A 457 3.98 -5.53 -0.24
N ARG A 458 4.69 -6.18 -1.16
CA ARG A 458 5.98 -6.80 -0.85
C ARG A 458 7.04 -5.75 -0.51
N ILE A 459 7.16 -4.69 -1.33
CA ILE A 459 8.11 -3.60 -1.07
C ILE A 459 7.83 -2.98 0.30
N VAL A 460 6.58 -2.69 0.63
CA VAL A 460 6.19 -2.10 1.92
C VAL A 460 6.46 -3.05 3.08
N ALA A 461 6.19 -4.35 2.94
CA ALA A 461 6.47 -5.34 3.97
C ALA A 461 7.98 -5.50 4.24
N GLU A 462 8.81 -5.41 3.20
CA GLU A 462 10.27 -5.57 3.29
C GLU A 462 10.98 -4.28 3.75
N THR A 463 10.55 -3.13 3.24
CA THR A 463 11.25 -1.84 3.40
C THR A 463 10.56 -0.89 4.36
N GLY A 464 9.27 -1.08 4.66
CA GLY A 464 8.51 -0.12 5.46
C GLY A 464 8.31 1.25 4.81
N MET A 465 8.61 1.43 3.52
CA MET A 465 8.39 2.72 2.86
C MET A 465 6.92 3.13 2.95
N PRO A 466 6.61 4.27 3.61
CA PRO A 466 5.23 4.67 3.79
C PRO A 466 4.64 5.21 2.48
N PHE A 467 5.49 5.72 1.58
CA PHE A 467 5.05 6.25 0.30
C PHE A 467 5.73 5.48 -0.82
N ILE A 468 4.94 4.71 -1.56
CA ILE A 468 5.36 4.07 -2.79
C ILE A 468 4.13 3.72 -3.63
N ARG A 469 4.26 3.86 -4.95
CA ARG A 469 3.24 3.50 -5.93
C ARG A 469 3.88 2.82 -7.12
N SER A 470 3.32 1.70 -7.55
CA SER A 470 3.74 1.08 -8.79
C SER A 470 3.14 1.81 -10.00
N VAL A 471 3.94 1.95 -11.06
CA VAL A 471 3.54 2.58 -12.34
C VAL A 471 3.31 1.56 -13.46
N THR A 472 3.24 0.28 -13.08
CA THR A 472 3.08 -0.88 -13.95
C THR A 472 1.64 -0.99 -14.45
N THR A 473 1.39 -0.69 -15.71
CA THR A 473 0.03 -0.53 -16.26
C THR A 473 -0.15 -1.28 -17.58
N MET A 474 -1.36 -1.76 -17.84
CA MET A 474 -1.71 -2.39 -19.13
C MET A 474 -1.58 -1.42 -20.31
N MET A 475 -1.75 -0.11 -20.05
CA MET A 475 -1.57 0.95 -21.05
C MET A 475 -0.16 0.96 -21.67
N GLN A 476 0.89 0.62 -20.91
CA GLN A 476 2.27 0.55 -21.42
C GLN A 476 2.44 -0.55 -22.47
N PHE A 477 1.77 -1.68 -22.26
CA PHE A 477 1.76 -2.82 -23.18
C PHE A 477 0.88 -2.52 -24.41
N SER A 478 -0.33 -2.02 -24.17
CA SER A 478 -1.35 -1.80 -25.22
C SER A 478 -0.91 -0.80 -26.28
N THR A 479 -0.19 0.25 -25.87
CA THR A 479 0.33 1.29 -26.78
C THR A 479 1.55 0.85 -27.60
N ASN A 480 2.11 -0.34 -27.33
CA ASN A 480 3.15 -0.95 -28.18
C ASN A 480 2.56 -1.80 -29.32
N LEU A 481 1.26 -2.09 -29.28
CA LEU A 481 0.57 -2.83 -30.32
C LEU A 481 0.01 -1.88 -31.38
N PRO A 482 -0.22 -2.34 -32.62
CA PRO A 482 -1.02 -1.58 -33.58
C PRO A 482 -2.41 -1.29 -32.99
N ALA A 483 -2.93 -0.07 -33.18
CA ALA A 483 -4.25 0.31 -32.64
C ALA A 483 -5.39 -0.61 -33.12
N THR A 484 -5.25 -1.21 -34.30
CA THR A 484 -6.19 -2.18 -34.88
C THR A 484 -6.21 -3.52 -34.16
N ALA A 485 -5.22 -3.84 -33.32
CA ALA A 485 -5.19 -5.06 -32.53
C ALA A 485 -6.15 -5.01 -31.32
N LEU A 486 -6.66 -3.83 -30.97
CA LEU A 486 -7.55 -3.60 -29.83
C LEU A 486 -8.91 -3.12 -30.34
N SER A 487 -10.00 -3.66 -29.77
CA SER A 487 -11.32 -3.06 -29.96
C SER A 487 -11.47 -1.77 -29.15
N GLY A 488 -12.50 -0.97 -29.44
CA GLY A 488 -12.76 0.26 -28.68
C GLY A 488 -13.09 -0.02 -27.21
N ARG A 489 -13.74 -1.18 -26.94
CA ARG A 489 -14.04 -1.61 -25.57
C ARG A 489 -12.77 -2.05 -24.85
N ASP A 490 -11.88 -2.78 -25.53
CA ASP A 490 -10.58 -3.16 -24.97
C ASP A 490 -9.78 -1.93 -24.55
N MET A 491 -9.75 -0.90 -25.39
CA MET A 491 -9.03 0.34 -25.12
C MET A 491 -9.67 1.14 -23.98
N PHE A 492 -10.99 1.30 -23.98
CA PHE A 492 -11.73 2.00 -22.92
C PHE A 492 -11.46 1.37 -21.54
N PHE A 493 -11.63 0.05 -21.42
CA PHE A 493 -11.43 -0.63 -20.15
C PHE A 493 -9.96 -0.70 -19.72
N THR A 494 -9.01 -0.74 -20.67
CA THR A 494 -7.58 -0.61 -20.35
C THR A 494 -7.29 0.73 -19.66
N GLY A 495 -7.88 1.83 -20.13
CA GLY A 495 -7.77 3.14 -19.47
C GLY A 495 -8.43 3.18 -18.10
N VAL A 496 -9.66 2.66 -17.99
CA VAL A 496 -10.40 2.55 -16.71
C VAL A 496 -9.60 1.81 -15.65
N PHE A 497 -9.00 0.66 -15.98
CA PHE A 497 -8.22 -0.13 -15.03
C PHE A 497 -6.78 0.33 -14.85
N THR A 498 -6.29 1.23 -15.70
CA THR A 498 -5.05 1.97 -15.40
C THR A 498 -5.29 3.01 -14.30
N ILE A 499 -6.43 3.69 -14.34
CA ILE A 499 -6.86 4.65 -13.31
C ILE A 499 -7.19 3.94 -11.98
N ASN A 500 -7.88 2.79 -12.03
CA ASN A 500 -8.31 2.04 -10.83
C ASN A 500 -7.44 0.81 -10.50
N GLY A 501 -6.27 0.68 -11.13
CA GLY A 501 -5.32 -0.40 -10.88
C GLY A 501 -4.05 0.14 -10.22
N ALA A 502 -2.97 0.27 -10.98
CA ALA A 502 -1.66 0.69 -10.49
C ALA A 502 -1.72 2.01 -9.67
N ASN A 503 -2.54 2.96 -10.08
CA ASN A 503 -2.70 4.23 -9.38
C ASN A 503 -3.24 4.09 -7.94
N THR A 504 -4.01 3.03 -7.66
CA THR A 504 -4.57 2.75 -6.33
C THR A 504 -3.58 2.07 -5.38
N THR A 505 -2.43 1.62 -5.89
CA THR A 505 -1.44 0.88 -5.10
C THR A 505 -0.75 1.72 -4.04
N ARG A 506 -0.98 3.02 -3.94
CA ARG A 506 -0.47 3.83 -2.84
C ARG A 506 -1.20 3.61 -1.52
N GLU A 507 -2.45 3.15 -1.60
CA GLU A 507 -3.35 2.88 -0.46
C GLU A 507 -3.91 1.45 -0.59
N SER A 508 -3.03 0.51 -0.95
CA SER A 508 -3.39 -0.87 -1.30
C SER A 508 -4.09 -1.62 -0.17
N LEU A 509 -5.32 -2.09 -0.40
CA LEU A 509 -6.06 -2.95 0.52
C LEU A 509 -5.27 -4.22 0.90
N LEU A 510 -4.53 -4.81 -0.04
CA LEU A 510 -3.66 -5.96 0.22
C LEU A 510 -2.66 -5.66 1.33
N ALA A 511 -1.95 -4.54 1.23
CA ALA A 511 -0.91 -4.17 2.18
C ALA A 511 -1.51 -3.77 3.54
N TYR A 512 -2.59 -2.98 3.55
CA TYR A 512 -3.28 -2.62 4.80
C TYR A 512 -3.81 -3.85 5.55
N THR A 513 -4.46 -4.78 4.83
CA THR A 513 -4.95 -6.02 5.43
C THR A 513 -3.79 -6.87 5.95
N LEU A 514 -2.71 -6.97 5.19
CA LEU A 514 -1.50 -7.71 5.59
C LEU A 514 -0.87 -7.13 6.86
N HIS A 515 -0.74 -5.81 6.96
CA HIS A 515 -0.21 -5.13 8.15
C HIS A 515 -1.14 -5.31 9.35
N GLY A 516 -2.46 -5.12 9.18
CA GLY A 516 -3.44 -5.34 10.24
C GLY A 516 -3.40 -6.77 10.78
N MET A 517 -3.34 -7.78 9.90
CA MET A 517 -3.20 -9.17 10.31
C MET A 517 -1.86 -9.47 10.97
N ARG A 518 -0.75 -8.85 10.51
CA ARG A 518 0.55 -9.00 11.17
C ARG A 518 0.52 -8.47 12.60
N ASN A 519 -0.18 -7.36 12.85
CA ASN A 519 -0.39 -6.83 14.21
C ASN A 519 -1.21 -7.78 15.09
N ILE A 520 -2.20 -8.49 14.51
CA ILE A 520 -2.97 -9.52 15.22
C ILE A 520 -2.08 -10.71 15.61
N ASP A 521 -1.20 -11.15 14.70
CA ASP A 521 -0.22 -12.20 14.99
C ASP A 521 0.72 -11.78 16.14
N LEU A 522 1.21 -10.53 16.14
CA LEU A 522 2.05 -9.97 17.21
C LEU A 522 1.31 -9.82 18.54
N ALA A 523 0.01 -9.55 18.50
CA ALA A 523 -0.85 -9.46 19.69
C ALA A 523 -1.13 -10.82 20.36
N GLY A 524 -0.61 -11.93 19.81
CA GLY A 524 -0.84 -13.28 20.33
C GLY A 524 -2.26 -13.80 20.07
N GLY A 525 -2.96 -13.26 19.07
CA GLY A 525 -4.31 -13.68 18.71
C GLY A 525 -4.37 -15.15 18.30
N ASP A 526 -5.34 -15.90 18.82
CA ASP A 526 -5.61 -17.27 18.38
C ASP A 526 -6.44 -17.27 17.08
N GLU A 527 -5.74 -17.02 15.98
CA GLU A 527 -6.31 -16.93 14.63
C GLU A 527 -7.26 -18.09 14.30
N ARG A 528 -6.95 -19.31 14.77
CA ARG A 528 -7.77 -20.50 14.45
C ARG A 528 -9.20 -20.34 14.94
N ARG A 529 -9.38 -19.71 16.11
CA ARG A 529 -10.68 -19.49 16.72
C ARG A 529 -11.39 -18.25 16.19
N GLU A 530 -10.64 -17.28 15.65
CA GLU A 530 -11.16 -15.96 15.27
C GLU A 530 -11.22 -15.71 13.76
N ARG A 531 -10.70 -16.61 12.93
CA ARG A 531 -10.61 -16.43 11.48
C ARG A 531 -11.92 -15.98 10.83
N THR A 532 -13.04 -16.64 11.13
CA THR A 532 -14.36 -16.26 10.61
C THR A 532 -14.75 -14.87 11.10
N GLY A 533 -14.51 -14.56 12.38
CA GLY A 533 -14.76 -13.24 12.94
C GLY A 533 -13.95 -12.14 12.26
N LEU A 534 -12.65 -12.37 12.02
CA LEU A 534 -11.78 -11.43 11.31
C LEU A 534 -12.24 -11.21 9.87
N ALA A 535 -12.61 -12.28 9.15
CA ALA A 535 -13.15 -12.16 7.80
C ALA A 535 -14.45 -11.35 7.77
N LEU A 536 -15.38 -11.62 8.70
CA LEU A 536 -16.64 -10.87 8.82
C LEU A 536 -16.41 -9.40 9.16
N VAL A 537 -15.45 -9.10 10.05
CA VAL A 537 -15.10 -7.73 10.41
C VAL A 537 -14.47 -6.97 9.23
N ILE A 538 -13.62 -7.62 8.43
CA ILE A 538 -13.07 -7.02 7.20
C ILE A 538 -14.20 -6.73 6.21
N VAL A 539 -15.08 -7.71 5.95
CA VAL A 539 -16.23 -7.52 5.04
C VAL A 539 -17.13 -6.40 5.53
N TRP A 540 -17.47 -6.39 6.83
CA TRP A 540 -18.25 -5.33 7.45
C TRP A 540 -17.60 -3.95 7.28
N THR A 541 -16.29 -3.86 7.52
CA THR A 541 -15.52 -2.62 7.38
C THR A 541 -15.53 -2.13 5.94
N LEU A 542 -15.36 -3.01 4.95
CA LEU A 542 -15.41 -2.67 3.54
C LEU A 542 -16.80 -2.16 3.13
N LEU A 543 -17.87 -2.82 3.57
CA LEU A 543 -19.24 -2.42 3.26
C LEU A 543 -19.59 -1.06 3.90
N LEU A 544 -19.35 -0.93 5.21
CA LEU A 544 -19.61 0.30 5.95
C LEU A 544 -18.76 1.46 5.41
N GLY A 545 -17.47 1.22 5.21
CA GLY A 545 -16.53 2.21 4.70
C GLY A 545 -16.87 2.66 3.28
N PHE A 546 -17.25 1.73 2.39
CA PHE A 546 -17.64 2.06 1.01
C PHE A 546 -18.89 2.94 1.02
N PHE A 547 -19.92 2.56 1.79
CA PHE A 547 -21.14 3.36 1.92
C PHE A 547 -20.85 4.78 2.42
N VAL A 548 -20.12 4.91 3.54
CA VAL A 548 -19.82 6.21 4.16
C VAL A 548 -18.91 7.05 3.27
N ALA A 549 -17.87 6.47 2.68
CA ALA A 549 -16.93 7.18 1.82
C ALA A 549 -17.60 7.63 0.51
N THR A 550 -18.47 6.82 -0.09
CA THR A 550 -19.24 7.21 -1.27
C THR A 550 -20.22 8.33 -0.92
N TRP A 551 -20.95 8.21 0.19
CA TRP A 551 -21.85 9.26 0.66
C TRP A 551 -21.14 10.60 0.84
N SER A 552 -20.02 10.60 1.58
CA SER A 552 -19.21 11.79 1.86
C SER A 552 -18.58 12.35 0.59
N SER A 553 -18.01 11.50 -0.27
CA SER A 553 -17.37 11.95 -1.52
C SER A 553 -18.38 12.59 -2.48
N LEU A 554 -19.55 11.96 -2.69
CA LEU A 554 -20.60 12.53 -3.53
C LEU A 554 -21.12 13.85 -2.95
N TRP A 555 -21.30 13.92 -1.63
CA TRP A 555 -21.66 15.18 -0.98
C TRP A 555 -20.62 16.27 -1.26
N CYS A 556 -19.32 15.97 -1.18
CA CYS A 556 -18.26 16.92 -1.52
C CYS A 556 -18.34 17.38 -2.98
N TYR A 557 -18.42 16.46 -3.96
CA TYR A 557 -18.47 16.79 -5.39
C TYR A 557 -19.69 17.62 -5.79
N TYR A 558 -20.84 17.37 -5.17
CA TYR A 558 -22.05 18.12 -5.49
C TYR A 558 -22.21 19.41 -4.66
N SER A 559 -21.52 19.55 -3.53
CA SER A 559 -21.64 20.75 -2.68
C SER A 559 -20.53 21.78 -2.93
N TYR A 560 -19.36 21.35 -3.40
CA TYR A 560 -18.19 22.20 -3.59
C TYR A 560 -17.61 22.03 -4.99
N ALA A 561 -17.33 23.15 -5.67
CA ALA A 561 -16.61 23.14 -6.94
C ALA A 561 -15.10 23.40 -6.73
N THR A 562 -14.78 24.24 -5.74
CA THR A 562 -13.43 24.72 -5.42
C THR A 562 -13.11 24.41 -3.96
N PRO A 563 -11.84 24.11 -3.61
CA PRO A 563 -11.42 24.02 -2.21
C PRO A 563 -11.65 25.33 -1.45
N ILE A 564 -11.81 25.25 -0.12
CA ILE A 564 -11.97 26.40 0.77
C ILE A 564 -10.62 27.08 1.04
N SER A 565 -9.54 26.29 1.16
CA SER A 565 -8.19 26.82 1.37
C SER A 565 -7.43 26.93 0.06
N HIS A 566 -6.60 27.97 -0.06
CA HIS A 566 -5.71 28.20 -1.21
C HIS A 566 -4.30 27.62 -0.99
N SER A 567 -4.07 26.84 0.08
CA SER A 567 -2.71 26.48 0.51
C SER A 567 -2.03 25.43 -0.36
N ARG A 568 -2.79 24.70 -1.19
CA ARG A 568 -2.25 23.59 -1.99
C ARG A 568 -2.04 24.01 -3.45
N SER A 569 -1.00 24.81 -3.68
CA SER A 569 -0.59 25.35 -4.98
C SER A 569 -1.68 26.15 -5.71
N SER A 570 -1.32 27.29 -6.27
CA SER A 570 -2.19 28.15 -7.08
C SER A 570 -2.76 27.50 -8.37
N GLU A 571 -2.61 26.18 -8.53
CA GLU A 571 -3.01 25.38 -9.70
C GLU A 571 -4.29 24.55 -9.48
N GLU A 572 -4.68 24.24 -8.23
CA GLU A 572 -5.90 23.46 -7.95
C GLU A 572 -7.17 24.34 -8.00
N VAL A 573 -7.60 24.69 -9.21
CA VAL A 573 -8.82 25.48 -9.48
C VAL A 573 -10.11 24.73 -9.11
N SER A 574 -10.06 23.41 -8.93
CA SER A 574 -11.23 22.56 -8.63
C SER A 574 -10.90 21.52 -7.57
N ILE A 575 -11.92 21.06 -6.83
CA ILE A 575 -11.72 19.98 -5.88
C ILE A 575 -11.25 18.71 -6.61
N ASN A 576 -10.22 18.03 -6.09
CA ASN A 576 -9.65 16.84 -6.73
C ASN A 576 -9.39 17.01 -8.26
N SER A 577 -8.81 18.14 -8.66
CA SER A 577 -8.49 18.48 -10.05
C SER A 577 -7.79 17.32 -10.81
N HIS A 578 -6.85 16.66 -10.15
CA HIS A 578 -6.12 15.51 -10.70
C HIS A 578 -7.03 14.32 -11.05
N GLY A 579 -8.02 14.00 -10.19
CA GLY A 579 -8.98 12.93 -10.46
C GLY A 579 -10.09 13.32 -11.44
N LEU A 580 -10.48 14.61 -11.46
CA LEU A 580 -11.53 15.12 -12.35
C LEU A 580 -11.07 15.34 -13.79
N TYR A 581 -9.82 15.75 -14.00
CA TYR A 581 -9.33 16.22 -15.30
C TYR A 581 -8.05 15.53 -15.76
N VAL A 582 -7.02 15.44 -14.92
CA VAL A 582 -5.69 14.96 -15.34
C VAL A 582 -5.73 13.45 -15.65
N LEU A 583 -6.12 12.63 -14.67
CA LEU A 583 -6.15 11.17 -14.84
C LEU A 583 -7.09 10.71 -15.95
N PRO A 584 -8.36 11.16 -16.03
CA PRO A 584 -9.22 10.74 -17.13
C PRO A 584 -8.69 11.18 -18.49
N ARG A 585 -8.08 12.37 -18.59
CA ARG A 585 -7.49 12.82 -19.83
C ARG A 585 -6.33 11.93 -20.28
N GLU A 586 -5.34 11.77 -19.41
CA GLU A 586 -4.08 11.09 -19.73
C GLU A 586 -4.26 9.58 -19.96
N GLU A 587 -5.10 8.93 -19.15
CA GLU A 587 -5.19 7.47 -19.13
C GLU A 587 -6.42 6.91 -19.85
N LEU A 588 -7.43 7.74 -20.17
CA LEU A 588 -8.64 7.29 -20.88
C LEU A 588 -8.90 8.07 -22.18
N VAL A 589 -9.02 9.40 -22.12
CA VAL A 589 -9.48 10.23 -23.26
C VAL A 589 -8.45 10.30 -24.37
N ASP A 590 -7.21 10.71 -24.06
CA ASP A 590 -6.16 10.87 -25.06
C ASP A 590 -5.81 9.52 -25.72
N PRO A 591 -5.67 8.41 -24.97
CA PRO A 591 -5.44 7.11 -25.57
C PRO A 591 -6.60 6.61 -26.44
N MET A 592 -7.85 6.80 -26.02
CA MET A 592 -9.03 6.46 -26.85
C MET A 592 -9.12 7.30 -28.11
N THR A 593 -8.76 8.60 -28.03
CA THR A 593 -8.72 9.49 -29.20
C THR A 593 -7.71 8.97 -30.22
N ARG A 594 -6.49 8.64 -29.76
CA ARG A 594 -5.43 8.06 -30.61
C ARG A 594 -5.82 6.72 -31.20
N TRP A 595 -6.53 5.88 -30.43
CA TRP A 595 -7.09 4.62 -30.93
C TRP A 595 -8.14 4.86 -32.03
N ALA A 596 -9.05 5.82 -31.83
CA ALA A 596 -10.08 6.17 -32.82
C ALA A 596 -9.48 6.69 -34.13
N GLU A 597 -8.37 7.43 -34.03
CA GLU A 597 -7.55 7.88 -35.17
C GLU A 597 -6.68 6.76 -35.77
N LYS A 598 -6.73 5.55 -35.20
CA LYS A 598 -5.92 4.37 -35.57
C LYS A 598 -4.41 4.63 -35.53
N ARG A 599 -3.97 5.56 -34.68
CA ARG A 599 -2.57 6.01 -34.63
C ARG A 599 -2.10 6.17 -33.19
N PHE A 600 -1.31 5.22 -32.73
CA PHE A 600 -0.45 5.46 -31.57
C PHE A 600 0.85 6.14 -32.04
N PRO A 601 1.22 7.30 -31.49
CA PRO A 601 2.45 7.97 -31.88
C PRO A 601 3.67 7.11 -31.49
N PRO A 602 4.75 7.14 -32.29
CA PRO A 602 5.97 6.45 -31.92
C PRO A 602 6.48 7.02 -30.59
N LYS A 603 6.90 6.14 -29.68
CA LYS A 603 7.49 6.55 -28.41
C LYS A 603 8.88 7.13 -28.68
N THR A 604 9.29 8.08 -27.85
CA THR A 604 10.62 8.74 -27.93
C THR A 604 11.77 7.82 -27.50
N HIS A 605 11.46 6.61 -27.02
CA HIS A 605 12.41 5.59 -26.57
C HIS A 605 11.97 4.23 -27.08
N ASP A 606 12.89 3.27 -27.11
CA ASP A 606 12.57 1.87 -27.42
C ASP A 606 11.98 1.17 -26.18
N PRO A 607 10.68 0.81 -26.19
CA PRO A 607 10.02 0.20 -25.04
C PRO A 607 10.61 -1.17 -24.68
N LEU A 608 11.03 -1.96 -25.67
CA LEU A 608 11.54 -3.32 -25.47
C LEU A 608 12.93 -3.31 -24.84
N VAL A 609 13.78 -2.37 -25.25
CA VAL A 609 15.10 -2.20 -24.64
C VAL A 609 14.97 -1.82 -23.17
N HIS A 610 14.15 -0.81 -22.85
CA HIS A 610 13.97 -0.38 -21.47
C HIS A 610 13.26 -1.43 -20.61
N PHE A 611 12.25 -2.11 -21.15
CA PHE A 611 11.66 -3.27 -20.50
C PHE A 611 12.69 -4.37 -20.20
N GLY A 612 13.53 -4.70 -21.19
CA GLY A 612 14.59 -5.70 -21.08
C GLY A 612 15.68 -5.31 -20.05
N LEU A 613 16.04 -4.03 -19.96
CA LEU A 613 16.95 -3.53 -18.93
C LEU A 613 16.38 -3.72 -17.53
N GLY A 614 15.12 -3.35 -17.31
CA GLY A 614 14.46 -3.53 -16.02
C GLY A 614 14.38 -4.99 -15.59
N LEU A 615 14.09 -5.88 -16.55
CA LEU A 615 14.11 -7.33 -16.38
C LEU A 615 15.51 -7.83 -16.00
N GLY A 616 16.52 -7.51 -16.82
CA GLY A 616 17.89 -8.00 -16.67
C GLY A 616 18.55 -7.56 -15.36
N ILE A 617 18.43 -6.28 -15.00
CA ILE A 617 18.99 -5.75 -13.75
C ILE A 617 18.34 -6.43 -12.55
N THR A 618 17.01 -6.53 -12.53
CA THR A 618 16.29 -7.12 -11.40
C THR A 618 16.59 -8.61 -11.25
N ALA A 619 16.64 -9.34 -12.37
CA ALA A 619 16.98 -10.76 -12.39
C ALA A 619 18.41 -10.99 -11.89
N GLY A 620 19.36 -10.17 -12.35
CA GLY A 620 20.76 -10.21 -11.90
C GLY A 620 20.88 -9.98 -10.40
N LEU A 621 20.22 -8.93 -9.88
CA LEU A 621 20.18 -8.64 -8.44
C LEU A 621 19.55 -9.76 -7.63
N GLN A 622 18.48 -10.36 -8.13
CA GLN A 622 17.79 -11.44 -7.45
C GLN A 622 18.62 -12.72 -7.39
N VAL A 623 19.22 -13.13 -8.51
CA VAL A 623 20.14 -14.27 -8.55
C VAL A 623 21.35 -14.02 -7.65
N ALA A 624 21.92 -12.81 -7.68
CA ALA A 624 23.04 -12.46 -6.84
C ALA A 624 22.70 -12.53 -5.35
N ALA A 625 21.55 -11.99 -4.95
CA ALA A 625 21.07 -12.06 -3.57
C ALA A 625 20.81 -13.49 -3.09
N TRP A 626 20.43 -14.42 -3.98
CA TRP A 626 20.23 -15.84 -3.64
C TRP A 626 21.53 -16.64 -3.59
N ARG A 627 22.53 -16.31 -4.43
CA ARG A 627 23.78 -17.07 -4.51
C ARG A 627 24.86 -16.59 -3.56
N TRP A 628 24.91 -15.29 -3.27
CA TRP A 628 25.95 -14.68 -2.46
C TRP A 628 25.35 -13.99 -1.23
N PRO A 629 25.45 -14.60 -0.03
CA PRO A 629 24.92 -14.01 1.20
C PRO A 629 25.51 -12.63 1.53
N TRP A 630 26.75 -12.37 1.13
CA TRP A 630 27.47 -11.10 1.33
C TRP A 630 27.09 -10.01 0.31
N TRP A 631 26.32 -10.34 -0.73
CA TRP A 631 25.99 -9.40 -1.79
C TRP A 631 25.14 -8.23 -1.26
N PRO A 632 25.57 -6.96 -1.39
CA PRO A 632 24.93 -5.86 -0.67
C PRO A 632 23.62 -5.38 -1.31
N PHE A 633 23.43 -5.61 -2.61
CA PHE A 633 22.25 -5.12 -3.34
C PHE A 633 21.12 -6.15 -3.39
N VAL A 634 19.90 -5.71 -3.14
CA VAL A 634 18.69 -6.54 -3.19
C VAL A 634 17.74 -6.03 -4.28
N PRO A 635 16.96 -6.92 -4.92
CA PRO A 635 16.13 -6.55 -6.07
C PRO A 635 15.10 -5.45 -5.74
N VAL A 636 14.60 -5.41 -4.50
CA VAL A 636 13.68 -4.37 -4.02
C VAL A 636 14.26 -2.95 -4.18
N GLY A 637 15.59 -2.78 -4.10
CA GLY A 637 16.23 -1.48 -4.25
C GLY A 637 16.06 -0.88 -5.65
N TYR A 638 16.14 -1.70 -6.70
CA TYR A 638 15.93 -1.23 -8.08
C TYR A 638 14.44 -1.08 -8.42
N VAL A 639 13.62 -2.05 -8.02
CA VAL A 639 12.16 -1.99 -8.26
C VAL A 639 11.56 -0.77 -7.58
N ALA A 640 11.97 -0.45 -6.35
CA ALA A 640 11.51 0.75 -5.66
C ALA A 640 12.06 2.03 -6.29
N SER A 641 13.33 2.07 -6.70
CA SER A 641 13.93 3.27 -7.30
C SER A 641 13.33 3.65 -8.66
N THR A 642 12.71 2.70 -9.36
CA THR A 642 11.97 2.92 -10.61
C THR A 642 10.47 3.12 -10.40
N ALA A 643 9.98 2.97 -9.16
CA ALA A 643 8.60 3.23 -8.79
C ALA A 643 8.34 4.74 -8.63
N GLN A 644 7.09 5.11 -8.36
CA GLN A 644 6.72 6.49 -8.07
C GLN A 644 6.61 6.73 -6.56
N PHE A 645 7.13 7.87 -6.13
CA PHE A 645 7.17 8.36 -4.76
C PHE A 645 6.37 9.66 -4.57
#